data_AF-A0AAJ4IB60-F1
#
_entry.id   AF-A0AAJ4IB60-F1
#
_cell.length_a   1.000
_cell.length_b   1.000
_cell.length_c   1.000
_cell.angle_alpha   90.00
_cell.angle_beta   90.00
_cell.angle_gamma   90.00
#
_symmetry.space_group_name_H-M   'P 1'
#
loop_
_entity.id
_entity.type
_entity.pdbx_description
1 polymer ?
#
loop_
_entity_poly.entity_id
_entity_poly.type
_entity_poly.pdbx_seq_one_letter_code
_entity_poly.pdbx_strand_id
1 'polypeptide(L)'
;MKKVSLLAASVAIALTGCGGSDSGSGSNETVAPGGIVVTGFDGYFNQAVVFDDINNNGDLDLDTDDVFGLTNQKGQITLTKETAIKGSLALKTLRPGDVDKKLAEKLAALSPENDTYSDFMNTYTTDMDHEGQPMANSVVFRAPIAGEKTDSNMVISPITDLVAIEMGKNANLSLEEASAKVSTLLGATDEQPINPFSDFVKDAKTNLASAKLHKTAQILTESKAQDPIKYTENATTIASTAKEQAQEIVTEENIGSDEVLNTTPVINPSKPEAAVTNYKLLVNTQAKAELANDFAALDIQEGVAATHTITLPENLFVDRFDGVETSVAASAAEINGQGITLTLNNGVITLTTEAALLTQDTFTVTVTADDRATANGDVLNKLSETFSFTVELSNTAPEVNSDVQASLQTHINTWKLAQGVEFKNELDTSGLFTDREGDELTITTNIETVVPGLTSTLDKATGKLAISGRPTSAHPAQHFTVIANDGHVATRIVSNPASFDLPAVTQGEIKTNATVLAALKTEASTWELQVGQVFEQTLDISNLFEDSISGNLEYYAHYAAHDNTPAKNPIPGVKVSVDDSGLVTLAGTPTAETNGVILYVAKGINFSGGEENDVESEMVEILLPNVQPSDVAPEPPTASIADLQNKFLHFVEVGNNGTNYTSAWCNSIYFDSTSQKIYWSKRTDVNKQSCIEDDLSNYYSEISYTIEGGLIKSTNFEQDGMQFELVESSIYDDEMSNHYLVKYSYLDDESDELESVTEVYGYYTDKREVEKEIYQPIGRSMNNAPWVVGLTHTVIDGKIQEFDVSGIVQQFEYEGTNGQIHTYTSASLYAEDTHACDVLKNDYTISVMGSNDAANSYFVNPAFKNDNGCYLNMHPFNQEEAIPAGLYTIEAKPNRLDEGERVIFSFKK
;
A
#
# COMPACT_ATOMS: atom_id res chain seq x y z
N MET A 1 -28.81 -13.19 -33.35
CA MET A 1 -28.54 -13.48 -31.91
C MET A 1 -27.11 -13.04 -31.62
N LYS A 2 -26.91 -11.84 -31.05
CA LYS A 2 -26.37 -11.56 -29.69
C LYS A 2 -25.05 -12.34 -29.41
N LYS A 3 -23.89 -11.75 -29.10
CA LYS A 3 -23.55 -10.57 -28.28
C LYS A 3 -22.16 -9.99 -28.72
N VAL A 4 -22.02 -8.66 -28.83
CA VAL A 4 -21.38 -7.71 -27.88
C VAL A 4 -19.90 -8.02 -27.58
N SER A 5 -19.01 -7.16 -28.09
CA SER A 5 -17.70 -6.84 -27.50
C SER A 5 -17.50 -5.33 -27.69
N LEU A 6 -17.58 -4.57 -26.60
CA LEU A 6 -17.14 -3.17 -26.57
C LEU A 6 -15.63 -3.17 -26.28
N LEU A 7 -14.86 -2.61 -27.19
CA LEU A 7 -13.48 -2.17 -26.92
C LEU A 7 -13.53 -0.66 -26.72
N ALA A 8 -13.18 -0.23 -25.51
CA ALA A 8 -12.87 1.15 -25.19
C ALA A 8 -11.65 1.59 -26.02
N ALA A 9 -11.79 2.67 -26.80
CA ALA A 9 -10.70 3.32 -27.48
C ALA A 9 -10.21 4.49 -26.61
N SER A 10 -9.10 4.27 -25.93
CA SER A 10 -8.33 5.30 -25.23
C SER A 10 -7.62 6.19 -26.25
N VAL A 11 -7.88 7.50 -26.19
CA VAL A 11 -7.18 8.51 -26.99
C VAL A 11 -5.86 8.85 -26.30
N ALA A 12 -4.74 8.66 -27.00
CA ALA A 12 -3.42 8.99 -26.52
C ALA A 12 -3.12 10.49 -26.74
N ILE A 13 -2.82 11.19 -25.64
CA ILE A 13 -2.36 12.59 -25.61
C ILE A 13 -0.86 12.60 -25.94
N ALA A 14 -0.47 13.38 -26.96
CA ALA A 14 0.93 13.69 -27.24
C ALA A 14 1.27 15.10 -26.73
N LEU A 15 2.16 15.13 -25.73
CA LEU A 15 2.77 16.33 -25.14
C LEU A 15 3.69 17.06 -26.13
N THR A 16 3.55 18.39 -26.25
CA THR A 16 4.68 19.33 -26.41
C THR A 16 4.32 20.68 -25.79
N GLY A 17 5.18 21.22 -24.93
CA GLY A 17 4.88 22.37 -24.09
C GLY A 17 5.54 23.70 -24.47
N CYS A 18 5.41 24.61 -23.49
CA CYS A 18 6.11 25.89 -23.26
C CYS A 18 5.53 27.16 -23.92
N GLY A 19 5.03 28.09 -23.08
CA GLY A 19 5.28 29.53 -23.29
C GLY A 19 4.21 30.53 -22.85
N GLY A 20 4.27 30.94 -21.58
CA GLY A 20 4.25 32.33 -21.06
C GLY A 20 3.46 33.45 -21.76
N SER A 21 2.61 34.10 -20.94
CA SER A 21 2.03 35.44 -21.06
C SER A 21 2.99 36.53 -21.60
N ASP A 22 2.61 37.25 -22.65
CA ASP A 22 2.43 38.73 -22.65
C ASP A 22 1.95 39.27 -24.01
N SER A 23 1.35 40.47 -23.95
CA SER A 23 0.74 41.27 -25.02
C SER A 23 1.52 41.43 -26.35
N GLY A 24 0.78 41.42 -27.47
CA GLY A 24 1.06 42.27 -28.64
C GLY A 24 1.36 41.60 -30.00
N SER A 25 0.50 41.90 -30.97
CA SER A 25 0.78 41.98 -32.43
C SER A 25 1.25 40.72 -33.17
N GLY A 26 0.28 40.03 -33.79
CA GLY A 26 0.32 39.43 -35.12
C GLY A 26 1.60 38.72 -35.61
N SER A 27 1.55 37.39 -35.71
CA SER A 27 1.91 36.65 -36.94
C SER A 27 1.78 35.13 -36.78
N ASN A 28 1.34 34.49 -37.87
CA ASN A 28 1.47 33.08 -38.23
C ASN A 28 0.95 32.00 -37.26
N GLU A 29 -0.32 31.61 -37.46
CA GLU A 29 -0.83 30.29 -37.11
C GLU A 29 0.03 29.20 -37.79
N THR A 30 0.84 28.49 -37.01
CA THR A 30 1.47 27.23 -37.43
C THR A 30 0.41 26.13 -37.41
N VAL A 31 -0.37 26.01 -38.49
CA VAL A 31 -1.30 24.91 -38.72
C VAL A 31 -0.51 23.63 -38.99
N ALA A 32 -0.78 22.55 -38.25
CA ALA A 32 -0.25 21.23 -38.58
C ALA A 32 -0.73 20.83 -40.00
N PRO A 33 0.17 20.47 -40.94
CA PRO A 33 -0.22 20.20 -42.32
C PRO A 33 -1.10 18.94 -42.39
N GLY A 34 -2.40 19.09 -42.68
CA GLY A 34 -3.28 17.97 -43.07
C GLY A 34 -4.72 17.91 -42.52
N GLY A 35 -5.19 18.87 -41.72
CA GLY A 35 -6.56 18.86 -41.17
C GLY A 35 -7.68 19.26 -42.15
N ILE A 36 -8.94 18.95 -41.79
CA ILE A 36 -10.17 19.36 -42.50
C ILE A 36 -10.68 20.65 -41.86
N VAL A 37 -10.75 21.75 -42.62
CA VAL A 37 -11.29 23.03 -42.17
C VAL A 37 -12.80 23.05 -42.42
N VAL A 38 -13.58 23.14 -41.36
CA VAL A 38 -15.04 23.31 -41.41
C VAL A 38 -15.34 24.78 -41.21
N THR A 39 -16.10 25.39 -42.13
CA THR A 39 -16.54 26.78 -42.05
C THR A 39 -18.06 26.84 -41.88
N GLY A 40 -18.52 27.45 -40.80
CA GLY A 40 -19.92 27.61 -40.45
C GLY A 40 -20.40 29.04 -40.59
N PHE A 41 -21.48 29.27 -41.36
CA PHE A 41 -21.98 30.63 -41.57
C PHE A 41 -23.42 30.73 -42.11
N ASP A 42 -24.12 31.78 -41.71
CA ASP A 42 -25.01 32.59 -42.56
C ASP A 42 -24.47 34.01 -42.79
N GLY A 43 -23.21 34.18 -42.36
CA GLY A 43 -22.50 35.26 -41.69
C GLY A 43 -21.53 34.49 -40.79
N TYR A 44 -20.22 34.79 -40.74
CA TYR A 44 -19.27 33.85 -40.11
C TYR A 44 -19.64 33.65 -38.63
N PHE A 45 -19.91 32.41 -38.21
CA PHE A 45 -20.33 32.13 -36.84
C PHE A 45 -19.13 31.92 -35.95
N ASN A 46 -18.84 32.85 -35.04
CA ASN A 46 -17.83 32.67 -34.00
C ASN A 46 -18.46 32.01 -32.77
N GLN A 47 -17.81 30.99 -32.20
CA GLN A 47 -18.28 30.20 -31.06
C GLN A 47 -19.59 29.42 -31.32
N ALA A 48 -19.74 28.82 -32.50
CA ALA A 48 -20.79 27.84 -32.75
C ALA A 48 -20.27 26.41 -32.55
N VAL A 49 -21.11 25.53 -32.02
CA VAL A 49 -20.74 24.14 -31.70
C VAL A 49 -20.77 23.30 -32.96
N VAL A 50 -19.65 22.66 -33.31
CA VAL A 50 -19.58 21.73 -34.44
C VAL A 50 -19.62 20.30 -33.91
N PHE A 51 -20.43 19.44 -34.53
CA PHE A 51 -20.66 18.07 -34.07
C PHE A 51 -21.04 17.11 -35.23
N ASP A 52 -21.01 15.81 -34.96
CA ASP A 52 -21.54 14.76 -35.83
C ASP A 52 -22.97 14.44 -35.42
N ASP A 53 -23.95 14.83 -36.23
CA ASP A 53 -25.37 14.48 -36.08
C ASP A 53 -25.55 13.03 -36.56
N ILE A 54 -25.32 12.08 -35.67
CA ILE A 54 -25.23 10.65 -36.01
C ILE A 54 -26.57 10.11 -36.53
N ASN A 55 -27.67 10.58 -35.93
CA ASN A 55 -29.01 10.10 -36.25
C ASN A 55 -29.68 10.91 -37.39
N ASN A 56 -29.06 12.01 -37.83
CA ASN A 56 -29.50 12.94 -38.87
C ASN A 56 -30.85 13.63 -38.54
N ASN A 57 -31.17 13.84 -37.26
CA ASN A 57 -32.41 14.50 -36.84
C ASN A 57 -32.32 16.03 -36.92
N GLY A 58 -31.12 16.61 -37.02
CA GLY A 58 -30.94 18.06 -37.00
C GLY A 58 -31.03 18.68 -35.61
N ASP A 59 -30.78 17.91 -34.56
CA ASP A 59 -30.65 18.34 -33.18
C ASP A 59 -29.26 17.93 -32.63
N LEU A 60 -28.82 18.54 -31.52
CA LEU A 60 -27.59 18.13 -30.82
C LEU A 60 -27.94 17.21 -29.66
N ASP A 61 -27.74 15.90 -29.83
CA ASP A 61 -28.03 14.87 -28.83
C ASP A 61 -26.75 14.50 -28.07
N LEU A 62 -26.49 15.16 -26.93
CA LEU A 62 -25.23 14.99 -26.17
C LEU A 62 -24.95 13.56 -25.67
N ASP A 63 -25.93 12.66 -25.67
CA ASP A 63 -25.77 11.25 -25.34
C ASP A 63 -25.25 10.38 -26.50
N THR A 64 -25.52 10.80 -27.74
CA THR A 64 -25.16 10.02 -28.94
C THR A 64 -24.14 10.73 -29.81
N ASP A 65 -24.21 12.05 -29.92
CA ASP A 65 -23.45 12.83 -30.87
C ASP A 65 -22.03 13.15 -30.36
N ASP A 66 -21.11 13.13 -31.32
CA ASP A 66 -19.70 13.45 -31.10
C ASP A 66 -19.52 14.97 -31.31
N VAL A 67 -19.23 15.71 -30.23
CA VAL A 67 -18.92 17.15 -30.28
C VAL A 67 -17.46 17.32 -30.69
N PHE A 68 -17.19 18.23 -31.61
CA PHE A 68 -15.84 18.52 -32.12
C PHE A 68 -15.23 19.81 -31.58
N GLY A 69 -16.04 20.73 -31.05
CA GLY A 69 -15.58 21.97 -30.44
C GLY A 69 -16.33 23.19 -30.99
N LEU A 70 -15.71 24.37 -30.86
CA LEU A 70 -16.26 25.66 -31.25
C LEU A 70 -15.56 26.23 -32.51
N THR A 71 -16.32 26.94 -33.33
CA THR A 71 -15.76 27.75 -34.42
C THR A 71 -15.06 29.01 -33.88
N ASN A 72 -14.04 29.50 -34.60
CA ASN A 72 -13.31 30.73 -34.29
C ASN A 72 -13.94 31.98 -34.97
N GLN A 73 -13.28 33.14 -34.84
CA GLN A 73 -13.71 34.42 -35.44
C GLN A 73 -13.83 34.43 -36.97
N LYS A 74 -13.25 33.44 -37.67
CA LYS A 74 -13.42 33.26 -39.13
C LYS A 74 -14.56 32.29 -39.46
N GLY A 75 -15.35 31.88 -38.46
CA GLY A 75 -16.35 30.84 -38.60
C GLY A 75 -15.78 29.43 -38.73
N GLN A 76 -14.52 29.20 -38.33
CA GLN A 76 -13.79 27.99 -38.69
C GLN A 76 -13.42 27.11 -37.49
N ILE A 77 -13.44 25.80 -37.69
CA ILE A 77 -12.77 24.81 -36.84
C ILE A 77 -11.95 23.86 -37.72
N THR A 78 -10.78 23.43 -37.25
CA THR A 78 -9.94 22.45 -37.97
C THR A 78 -10.04 21.09 -37.29
N LEU A 79 -10.59 20.10 -37.99
CA LEU A 79 -10.67 18.71 -37.54
C LEU A 79 -9.44 17.93 -37.99
N THR A 80 -9.05 16.91 -37.24
CA THR A 80 -7.99 15.98 -37.69
C THR A 80 -8.48 15.16 -38.88
N LYS A 81 -7.57 14.75 -39.76
CA LYS A 81 -7.92 14.00 -40.97
C LYS A 81 -8.58 12.65 -40.63
N GLU A 82 -8.21 12.10 -39.49
CA GLU A 82 -8.65 10.82 -38.95
C GLU A 82 -10.00 10.90 -38.22
N THR A 83 -10.53 12.11 -37.98
CA THR A 83 -11.85 12.28 -37.34
C THR A 83 -12.88 11.44 -38.09
N ALA A 84 -13.66 10.60 -37.42
CA ALA A 84 -14.75 9.86 -38.05
C ALA A 84 -16.03 10.72 -38.05
N ILE A 85 -16.78 10.71 -39.15
CA ILE A 85 -18.12 11.33 -39.22
C ILE A 85 -19.06 10.21 -39.68
N LYS A 86 -20.03 9.87 -38.85
CA LYS A 86 -20.94 8.73 -39.01
C LYS A 86 -22.28 9.17 -39.60
N GLY A 87 -22.75 10.38 -39.27
CA GLY A 87 -23.96 10.97 -39.80
C GLY A 87 -23.66 12.19 -40.67
N SER A 88 -24.37 13.29 -40.41
CA SER A 88 -24.13 14.58 -41.07
C SER A 88 -23.25 15.45 -40.20
N LEU A 89 -22.29 16.15 -40.80
CA LEU A 89 -21.59 17.20 -40.09
C LEU A 89 -22.58 18.34 -39.80
N ALA A 90 -22.65 18.79 -38.56
CA ALA A 90 -23.61 19.77 -38.12
C ALA A 90 -22.96 20.87 -37.29
N LEU A 91 -23.66 22.00 -37.22
CA LEU A 91 -23.29 23.15 -36.42
C LEU A 91 -24.52 23.69 -35.69
N LYS A 92 -24.40 23.97 -34.40
CA LYS A 92 -25.42 24.62 -33.59
C LYS A 92 -24.97 26.02 -33.17
N THR A 93 -25.81 27.03 -33.44
CA THR A 93 -25.63 28.37 -32.86
C THR A 93 -26.15 28.40 -31.43
N LEU A 94 -25.50 29.18 -30.58
CA LEU A 94 -25.79 29.32 -29.16
C LEU A 94 -26.22 30.75 -28.86
N ARG A 95 -27.32 30.92 -28.14
CA ARG A 95 -27.67 32.17 -27.47
C ARG A 95 -27.08 32.17 -26.06
N PRO A 96 -26.96 33.34 -25.43
CA PRO A 96 -26.83 33.45 -23.99
C PRO A 96 -27.70 32.46 -23.20
N GLY A 97 -27.05 31.61 -22.39
CA GLY A 97 -27.72 30.62 -21.54
C GLY A 97 -28.06 29.28 -22.20
N ASP A 98 -27.76 29.06 -23.48
CA ASP A 98 -28.04 27.78 -24.15
C ASP A 98 -27.01 26.67 -23.80
N VAL A 99 -25.89 27.00 -23.16
CA VAL A 99 -24.89 26.02 -22.72
C VAL A 99 -25.25 25.48 -21.35
N ASP A 100 -25.64 24.20 -21.32
CA ASP A 100 -25.80 23.46 -20.07
C ASP A 100 -24.46 22.86 -19.59
N LYS A 101 -24.45 22.35 -18.35
CA LYS A 101 -23.26 21.74 -17.74
C LYS A 101 -22.67 20.61 -18.59
N LYS A 102 -23.51 19.79 -19.22
CA LYS A 102 -23.07 18.61 -19.97
C LYS A 102 -22.38 19.01 -21.27
N LEU A 103 -22.90 20.01 -21.98
CA LEU A 103 -22.23 20.58 -23.15
C LEU A 103 -20.93 21.28 -22.74
N ALA A 104 -20.94 22.05 -21.65
CA ALA A 104 -19.76 22.72 -21.13
C ALA A 104 -18.63 21.73 -20.75
N GLU A 105 -18.96 20.62 -20.08
CA GLU A 105 -18.00 19.55 -19.77
C GLU A 105 -17.40 18.93 -21.04
N LYS A 106 -18.21 18.70 -22.08
CA LYS A 106 -17.71 18.20 -23.37
C LYS A 106 -16.78 19.21 -24.06
N LEU A 107 -17.11 20.50 -24.02
CA LEU A 107 -16.29 21.55 -24.62
C LEU A 107 -14.96 21.73 -23.86
N ALA A 108 -15.00 21.73 -22.53
CA ALA A 108 -13.82 21.77 -21.67
C ALA A 108 -12.88 20.59 -21.96
N ALA A 109 -13.41 19.37 -22.10
CA ALA A 109 -12.62 18.18 -22.44
C ALA A 109 -11.94 18.25 -23.82
N LEU A 110 -12.41 19.13 -24.72
CA LEU A 110 -11.86 19.32 -26.07
C LEU A 110 -10.92 20.54 -26.16
N SER A 111 -10.81 21.33 -25.09
CA SER A 111 -9.97 22.53 -25.06
C SER A 111 -8.50 22.17 -24.78
N PRO A 112 -7.54 22.81 -25.46
CA PRO A 112 -6.10 22.55 -25.27
C PRO A 112 -5.49 23.10 -23.97
N GLU A 113 -6.26 23.76 -23.10
CA GLU A 113 -5.80 24.32 -21.81
C GLU A 113 -6.69 23.83 -20.65
N ASN A 114 -6.29 24.06 -19.39
CA ASN A 114 -7.00 23.66 -18.16
C ASN A 114 -8.32 24.43 -17.97
N ASP A 115 -9.17 24.47 -18.99
CA ASP A 115 -10.47 25.12 -18.92
C ASP A 115 -11.44 24.21 -18.16
N THR A 116 -12.18 24.82 -17.25
CA THR A 116 -13.22 24.18 -16.46
C THR A 116 -14.55 24.30 -17.21
N TYR A 117 -15.55 23.46 -16.87
CA TYR A 117 -16.87 23.60 -17.47
C TYR A 117 -17.46 25.02 -17.23
N SER A 118 -17.13 25.66 -16.10
CA SER A 118 -17.52 27.04 -15.78
C SER A 118 -17.11 28.05 -16.85
N ASP A 119 -15.94 27.88 -17.47
CA ASP A 119 -15.42 28.79 -18.49
C ASP A 119 -16.29 28.80 -19.76
N PHE A 120 -17.00 27.69 -20.02
CA PHE A 120 -17.88 27.55 -21.18
C PHE A 120 -19.36 27.88 -20.88
N MET A 121 -19.75 28.05 -19.61
CA MET A 121 -21.16 28.30 -19.24
C MET A 121 -21.71 29.61 -19.80
N ASN A 122 -20.85 30.57 -20.14
CA ASN A 122 -21.23 31.83 -20.79
C ASN A 122 -20.87 31.89 -22.28
N THR A 123 -20.54 30.76 -22.90
CA THR A 123 -20.28 30.71 -24.34
C THR A 123 -21.57 30.91 -25.12
N TYR A 124 -21.53 31.84 -26.07
CA TYR A 124 -22.61 32.05 -27.05
C TYR A 124 -22.01 32.39 -28.41
N THR A 125 -22.77 32.12 -29.47
CA THR A 125 -22.36 32.40 -30.83
C THR A 125 -22.54 33.88 -31.15
N THR A 126 -21.57 34.47 -31.82
CA THR A 126 -21.68 35.80 -32.44
C THR A 126 -21.58 35.66 -33.95
N ASP A 127 -22.53 36.23 -34.68
CA ASP A 127 -22.45 36.39 -36.13
C ASP A 127 -21.51 37.58 -36.43
N MET A 128 -20.44 37.32 -37.19
CA MET A 128 -19.42 38.34 -37.49
C MET A 128 -19.89 39.41 -38.47
N ASP A 129 -21.10 39.32 -39.00
CA ASP A 129 -21.80 40.45 -39.63
C ASP A 129 -22.11 41.57 -38.60
N HIS A 130 -22.33 41.20 -37.33
CA HIS A 130 -22.49 42.10 -36.18
C HIS A 130 -21.52 41.71 -35.06
N GLU A 131 -20.23 41.99 -35.28
CA GLU A 131 -19.18 41.67 -34.31
C GLU A 131 -19.53 42.17 -32.89
N GLY A 132 -19.44 41.25 -31.92
CA GLY A 132 -19.71 41.53 -30.50
C GLY A 132 -21.17 41.44 -30.08
N GLN A 133 -22.11 41.24 -31.01
CA GLN A 133 -23.53 40.99 -30.71
C GLN A 133 -23.82 39.48 -30.66
N PRO A 134 -24.50 38.99 -29.60
CA PRO A 134 -24.94 37.60 -29.53
C PRO A 134 -25.96 37.25 -30.62
N MET A 135 -25.97 36.00 -31.05
CA MET A 135 -27.04 35.47 -31.90
C MET A 135 -28.39 35.55 -31.16
N ALA A 136 -29.43 35.99 -31.86
CA ALA A 136 -30.80 35.99 -31.35
C ALA A 136 -31.39 34.58 -31.27
N ASN A 137 -30.89 33.66 -32.11
CA ASN A 137 -31.51 32.37 -32.38
C ASN A 137 -30.54 31.20 -32.18
N SER A 138 -31.02 30.13 -31.55
CA SER A 138 -30.35 28.83 -31.51
C SER A 138 -30.92 27.94 -32.59
N VAL A 139 -30.09 27.61 -33.57
CA VAL A 139 -30.46 26.78 -34.71
C VAL A 139 -29.34 25.81 -35.03
N VAL A 140 -29.72 24.63 -35.54
CA VAL A 140 -28.78 23.63 -36.05
C VAL A 140 -28.79 23.69 -37.57
N PHE A 141 -27.62 23.66 -38.19
CA PHE A 141 -27.46 23.50 -39.63
C PHE A 141 -26.63 22.27 -39.93
N ARG A 142 -26.98 21.56 -41.01
CA ARG A 142 -26.28 20.35 -41.43
C ARG A 142 -25.60 20.54 -42.77
N ALA A 143 -24.54 19.79 -42.98
CA ALA A 143 -23.86 19.61 -44.24
C ALA A 143 -23.69 18.10 -44.48
N PRO A 144 -24.45 17.49 -45.40
CA PRO A 144 -24.27 16.09 -45.73
C PRO A 144 -22.90 15.86 -46.37
N ILE A 145 -22.29 14.71 -46.10
CA ILE A 145 -20.97 14.35 -46.61
C ILE A 145 -21.09 13.08 -47.47
N ALA A 146 -20.39 13.03 -48.61
CA ALA A 146 -20.31 11.86 -49.46
C ALA A 146 -18.90 11.24 -49.46
N GLY A 147 -18.82 9.90 -49.37
CA GLY A 147 -17.59 9.14 -49.63
C GLY A 147 -16.44 9.31 -48.62
N GLU A 148 -15.20 9.03 -49.07
CA GLU A 148 -13.98 9.35 -48.31
C GLU A 148 -13.81 10.88 -48.24
N LYS A 149 -13.34 11.39 -47.09
CA LYS A 149 -13.07 12.82 -46.84
C LYS A 149 -12.00 13.37 -47.80
N THR A 150 -12.37 13.73 -49.03
CA THR A 150 -11.40 14.18 -50.05
C THR A 150 -11.11 15.67 -50.04
N ASP A 151 -12.02 16.48 -49.48
CA ASP A 151 -11.90 17.94 -49.48
C ASP A 151 -11.38 18.46 -48.14
N SER A 152 -10.33 19.29 -48.21
CA SER A 152 -9.75 19.93 -47.01
C SER A 152 -10.63 21.04 -46.45
N ASN A 153 -11.69 21.47 -47.16
CA ASN A 153 -12.57 22.56 -46.76
C ASN A 153 -14.04 22.12 -46.86
N MET A 154 -14.76 22.16 -45.74
CA MET A 154 -16.20 21.89 -45.66
C MET A 154 -16.95 23.14 -45.24
N VAL A 155 -18.21 23.24 -45.67
CA VAL A 155 -19.10 24.38 -45.39
C VAL A 155 -20.37 23.87 -44.73
N ILE A 156 -20.81 24.55 -43.67
CA ILE A 156 -22.11 24.36 -43.02
C ILE A 156 -22.84 25.70 -43.04
N SER A 157 -24.01 25.75 -43.68
CA SER A 157 -24.83 26.95 -43.80
C SER A 157 -26.32 26.60 -43.83
N PRO A 158 -27.23 27.59 -43.71
CA PRO A 158 -28.65 27.37 -43.94
C PRO A 158 -28.95 26.76 -45.32
N ILE A 159 -28.09 27.02 -46.32
CA ILE A 159 -28.23 26.49 -47.68
C ILE A 159 -27.79 25.03 -47.76
N THR A 160 -26.72 24.61 -47.08
CA THR A 160 -26.36 23.18 -47.02
C THR A 160 -27.37 22.38 -46.20
N ASP A 161 -28.01 23.01 -45.21
CA ASP A 161 -29.09 22.35 -44.45
C ASP A 161 -30.31 22.07 -45.33
N LEU A 162 -30.63 22.93 -46.32
CA LEU A 162 -31.65 22.60 -47.33
C LEU A 162 -31.29 21.34 -48.14
N VAL A 163 -30.00 21.12 -48.42
CA VAL A 163 -29.54 19.89 -49.08
C VAL A 163 -29.76 18.68 -48.17
N ALA A 164 -29.44 18.79 -46.88
CA ALA A 164 -29.70 17.74 -45.90
C ALA A 164 -31.21 17.42 -45.79
N ILE A 165 -32.05 18.44 -45.75
CA ILE A 165 -33.52 18.29 -45.72
C ILE A 165 -34.00 17.59 -47.00
N GLU A 166 -33.51 17.98 -48.18
CA GLU A 166 -33.89 17.37 -49.45
C GLU A 166 -33.45 15.89 -49.52
N MET A 167 -32.26 15.55 -49.02
CA MET A 167 -31.82 14.16 -48.87
C MET A 167 -32.72 13.37 -47.92
N GLY A 168 -33.15 13.99 -46.81
CA GLY A 168 -34.06 13.38 -45.83
C GLY A 168 -35.44 13.02 -46.38
N LYS A 169 -35.88 13.64 -47.49
CA LYS A 169 -37.17 13.31 -48.14
C LYS A 169 -37.18 11.93 -48.80
N ASN A 170 -36.03 11.41 -49.20
CA ASN A 170 -35.91 10.12 -49.85
C ASN A 170 -34.53 9.51 -49.60
N ALA A 171 -34.47 8.39 -48.88
CA ALA A 171 -33.23 7.69 -48.53
C ALA A 171 -32.36 7.23 -49.73
N ASN A 172 -32.91 7.22 -50.95
CA ASN A 172 -32.16 6.87 -52.17
C ASN A 172 -31.66 8.10 -52.95
N LEU A 173 -31.97 9.33 -52.53
CA LEU A 173 -31.54 10.54 -53.21
C LEU A 173 -30.05 10.77 -52.96
N SER A 174 -29.25 10.91 -54.02
CA SER A 174 -27.81 11.18 -53.86
C SER A 174 -27.56 12.62 -53.40
N LEU A 175 -26.37 12.88 -52.84
CA LEU A 175 -25.93 14.23 -52.50
C LEU A 175 -25.95 15.16 -53.71
N GLU A 176 -25.48 14.69 -54.86
CA GLU A 176 -25.45 15.46 -56.11
C GLU A 176 -26.87 15.79 -56.60
N GLU A 177 -27.80 14.83 -56.53
CA GLU A 177 -29.19 15.05 -56.92
C GLU A 177 -29.90 16.05 -56.00
N ALA A 178 -29.69 15.93 -54.69
CA ALA A 178 -30.23 16.87 -53.70
C ALA A 178 -29.65 18.28 -53.90
N SER A 179 -28.34 18.37 -54.11
CA SER A 179 -27.63 19.64 -54.35
C SER A 179 -28.17 20.33 -55.60
N ALA A 180 -28.36 19.60 -56.71
CA ALA A 180 -28.89 20.16 -57.95
C ALA A 180 -30.30 20.74 -57.76
N LYS A 181 -31.18 20.04 -57.03
CA LYS A 181 -32.53 20.54 -56.72
C LYS A 181 -32.50 21.83 -55.91
N VAL A 182 -31.65 21.90 -54.87
CA VAL A 182 -31.49 23.10 -54.04
C VAL A 182 -30.90 24.26 -54.87
N SER A 183 -29.89 23.99 -55.71
CA SER A 183 -29.33 25.01 -56.61
C SER A 183 -30.39 25.59 -57.55
N THR A 184 -31.22 24.75 -58.20
CA THR A 184 -32.32 25.21 -59.05
C THR A 184 -33.35 26.03 -58.27
N LEU A 185 -33.68 25.61 -57.04
CA LEU A 185 -34.61 26.34 -56.17
C LEU A 185 -34.10 27.75 -55.84
N LEU A 186 -32.79 27.89 -55.63
CA LEU A 186 -32.11 29.17 -55.40
C LEU A 186 -31.91 30.01 -56.67
N GLY A 187 -32.34 29.51 -57.83
CA GLY A 187 -32.34 30.23 -59.11
C GLY A 187 -31.11 30.01 -59.98
N ALA A 188 -30.35 28.93 -59.75
CA ALA A 188 -29.22 28.59 -60.61
C ALA A 188 -29.65 28.42 -62.07
N THR A 189 -28.87 29.00 -62.99
CA THR A 189 -28.97 28.76 -64.44
C THR A 189 -27.65 28.20 -64.97
N ASP A 190 -27.63 27.76 -66.22
CA ASP A 190 -26.40 27.28 -66.86
C ASP A 190 -25.32 28.39 -66.91
N GLU A 191 -25.72 29.66 -67.03
CA GLU A 191 -24.84 30.82 -67.04
C GLU A 191 -24.42 31.29 -65.64
N GLN A 192 -25.23 31.01 -64.62
CA GLN A 192 -24.99 31.40 -63.23
C GLN A 192 -25.23 30.18 -62.31
N PRO A 193 -24.31 29.21 -62.31
CA PRO A 193 -24.44 28.04 -61.46
C PRO A 193 -24.27 28.43 -59.98
N ILE A 194 -25.05 27.81 -59.11
CA ILE A 194 -24.94 27.97 -57.66
C ILE A 194 -24.44 26.65 -57.09
N ASN A 195 -23.32 26.69 -56.36
CA ASN A 195 -22.86 25.57 -55.55
C ASN A 195 -23.34 25.80 -54.08
N PRO A 196 -24.24 24.95 -53.54
CA PRO A 196 -24.73 25.08 -52.17
C PRO A 196 -23.62 25.02 -51.10
N PHE A 197 -22.46 24.43 -51.43
CA PHE A 197 -21.31 24.26 -50.55
C PHE A 197 -20.22 25.34 -50.74
N SER A 198 -20.53 26.43 -51.45
CA SER A 198 -19.59 27.55 -51.61
C SER A 198 -19.66 28.54 -50.43
N ASP A 199 -18.53 29.16 -50.10
CA ASP A 199 -18.47 30.31 -49.19
C ASP A 199 -18.94 31.58 -49.91
N PHE A 200 -20.24 31.88 -49.77
CA PHE A 200 -20.88 33.07 -50.32
C PHE A 200 -20.77 34.31 -49.42
N VAL A 201 -20.18 34.21 -48.22
CA VAL A 201 -19.93 35.36 -47.34
C VAL A 201 -18.67 36.12 -47.77
N LYS A 202 -17.65 35.36 -48.20
CA LYS A 202 -16.32 35.86 -48.58
C LYS A 202 -16.31 37.10 -49.48
N ASP A 203 -17.21 37.19 -50.46
CA ASP A 203 -17.32 38.31 -51.40
C ASP A 203 -18.71 38.98 -51.42
N ALA A 204 -19.58 38.70 -50.42
CA ALA A 204 -20.94 39.26 -50.33
C ALA A 204 -20.99 40.80 -50.28
N LYS A 205 -19.92 41.47 -49.85
CA LYS A 205 -19.88 42.94 -49.81
C LYS A 205 -19.65 43.59 -51.18
N THR A 206 -19.25 42.82 -52.20
CA THR A 206 -18.88 43.37 -53.53
C THR A 206 -19.45 42.57 -54.70
N ASN A 207 -19.95 41.35 -54.49
CA ASN A 207 -20.55 40.50 -55.50
C ASN A 207 -22.06 40.36 -55.27
N LEU A 208 -22.88 40.83 -56.22
CA LEU A 208 -24.34 40.83 -56.10
C LEU A 208 -24.95 39.43 -55.94
N ALA A 209 -24.40 38.42 -56.62
CA ALA A 209 -24.93 37.06 -56.53
C ALA A 209 -24.65 36.46 -55.14
N SER A 210 -23.41 36.62 -54.66
CA SER A 210 -23.03 36.19 -53.31
C SER A 210 -23.80 36.95 -52.23
N ALA A 211 -24.00 38.26 -52.39
CA ALA A 211 -24.78 39.11 -51.48
C ALA A 211 -26.24 38.64 -51.34
N LYS A 212 -26.87 38.24 -52.46
CA LYS A 212 -28.23 37.69 -52.47
C LYS A 212 -28.31 36.33 -51.80
N LEU A 213 -27.32 35.45 -52.03
CA LEU A 213 -27.25 34.16 -51.35
C LEU A 213 -27.00 34.30 -49.84
N HIS A 214 -26.12 35.22 -49.46
CA HIS A 214 -25.86 35.58 -48.07
C HIS A 214 -27.12 36.09 -47.37
N LYS A 215 -27.84 37.05 -47.97
CA LYS A 215 -29.12 37.53 -47.42
C LYS A 215 -30.19 36.42 -47.40
N THR A 216 -30.20 35.53 -48.40
CA THR A 216 -31.09 34.36 -48.40
C THR A 216 -30.78 33.47 -47.18
N ALA A 217 -29.50 33.19 -46.91
CA ALA A 217 -29.09 32.39 -45.76
C ALA A 217 -29.52 33.02 -44.43
N GLN A 218 -29.32 34.33 -44.25
CA GLN A 218 -29.78 35.05 -43.06
C GLN A 218 -31.30 34.94 -42.86
N ILE A 219 -32.11 35.12 -43.92
CA ILE A 219 -33.57 34.95 -43.84
C ILE A 219 -33.94 33.51 -43.48
N LEU A 220 -33.23 32.52 -44.04
CA LEU A 220 -33.44 31.11 -43.71
C LEU A 220 -33.14 30.81 -42.24
N THR A 221 -32.08 31.39 -41.68
CA THR A 221 -31.74 31.29 -40.24
C THR A 221 -32.88 31.80 -39.37
N GLU A 222 -33.32 33.04 -39.62
CA GLU A 222 -34.42 33.66 -38.87
C GLU A 222 -35.73 32.88 -38.99
N SER A 223 -36.00 32.34 -40.19
CA SER A 223 -37.20 31.55 -40.45
C SER A 223 -37.14 30.17 -39.77
N LYS A 224 -35.98 29.52 -39.76
CA LYS A 224 -35.80 28.21 -39.09
C LYS A 224 -36.01 28.33 -37.58
N ALA A 225 -35.57 29.42 -36.98
CA ALA A 225 -35.70 29.67 -35.55
C ALA A 225 -37.16 29.74 -35.07
N GLN A 226 -38.10 30.15 -35.94
CA GLN A 226 -39.51 30.26 -35.60
C GLN A 226 -40.17 28.91 -35.30
N ASP A 227 -39.89 27.89 -36.12
CA ASP A 227 -40.41 26.54 -35.97
C ASP A 227 -39.55 25.57 -36.82
N PRO A 228 -38.52 24.94 -36.23
CA PRO A 228 -37.60 24.07 -36.97
C PRO A 228 -38.27 22.87 -37.65
N ILE A 229 -39.34 22.34 -37.04
CA ILE A 229 -40.10 21.20 -37.57
C ILE A 229 -40.87 21.63 -38.81
N LYS A 230 -41.67 22.70 -38.70
CA LYS A 230 -42.42 23.25 -39.84
C LYS A 230 -41.50 23.80 -40.92
N TYR A 231 -40.33 24.31 -40.55
CA TYR A 231 -39.30 24.72 -41.50
C TYR A 231 -38.87 23.56 -42.37
N THR A 232 -38.62 22.39 -41.79
CA THR A 232 -38.25 21.17 -42.54
C THR A 232 -39.40 20.68 -43.42
N GLU A 233 -40.63 20.69 -42.92
CA GLU A 233 -41.82 20.30 -43.71
C GLU A 233 -42.04 21.21 -44.94
N ASN A 234 -41.81 22.53 -44.79
CA ASN A 234 -42.10 23.55 -45.80
C ASN A 234 -40.85 24.17 -46.46
N ALA A 235 -39.69 23.53 -46.33
CA ALA A 235 -38.38 24.07 -46.71
C ALA A 235 -38.33 24.60 -48.14
N THR A 236 -39.01 23.95 -49.09
CA THR A 236 -39.03 24.38 -50.49
C THR A 236 -39.72 25.73 -50.68
N THR A 237 -40.87 25.95 -50.06
CA THR A 237 -41.60 27.23 -50.17
C THR A 237 -40.85 28.33 -49.43
N ILE A 238 -40.34 28.03 -48.23
CA ILE A 238 -39.57 28.99 -47.43
C ILE A 238 -38.32 29.45 -48.19
N ALA A 239 -37.58 28.54 -48.81
CA ALA A 239 -36.39 28.91 -49.59
C ALA A 239 -36.71 29.72 -50.84
N SER A 240 -37.86 29.47 -51.51
CA SER A 240 -38.28 30.33 -52.62
C SER A 240 -38.63 31.75 -52.15
N THR A 241 -39.41 31.86 -51.08
CA THR A 241 -39.78 33.15 -50.49
C THR A 241 -38.55 33.91 -50.00
N ALA A 242 -37.62 33.24 -49.32
CA ALA A 242 -36.37 33.83 -48.83
C ALA A 242 -35.51 34.38 -49.98
N LYS A 243 -35.38 33.62 -51.07
CA LYS A 243 -34.67 34.05 -52.28
C LYS A 243 -35.33 35.28 -52.91
N GLU A 244 -36.65 35.29 -53.04
CA GLU A 244 -37.39 36.44 -53.60
C GLU A 244 -37.21 37.69 -52.75
N GLN A 245 -37.32 37.57 -51.42
CA GLN A 245 -37.08 38.68 -50.49
C GLN A 245 -35.63 39.19 -50.54
N ALA A 246 -34.65 38.28 -50.60
CA ALA A 246 -33.25 38.67 -50.75
C ALA A 246 -32.99 39.44 -52.06
N GLN A 247 -33.68 39.09 -53.15
CA GLN A 247 -33.58 39.82 -54.43
C GLN A 247 -34.18 41.23 -54.36
N GLU A 248 -35.22 41.44 -53.56
CA GLU A 248 -35.84 42.75 -53.33
C GLU A 248 -34.96 43.64 -52.45
N ILE A 249 -34.33 43.07 -51.41
CA ILE A 249 -33.51 43.80 -50.44
C ILE A 249 -32.14 44.17 -51.02
N VAL A 250 -31.50 43.24 -51.74
CA VAL A 250 -30.12 43.40 -52.20
C VAL A 250 -30.07 43.84 -53.66
N THR A 251 -29.63 45.07 -53.87
CA THR A 251 -29.47 45.71 -55.18
C THR A 251 -28.01 46.10 -55.42
N GLU A 252 -27.68 46.50 -56.66
CA GLU A 252 -26.34 47.03 -56.97
C GLU A 252 -26.04 48.34 -56.22
N GLU A 253 -27.07 49.09 -55.81
CA GLU A 253 -26.92 50.42 -55.19
C GLU A 253 -26.65 50.34 -53.68
N ASN A 254 -27.08 49.28 -53.01
CA ASN A 254 -27.03 49.16 -51.54
C ASN A 254 -26.21 47.95 -51.03
N ILE A 255 -25.51 47.23 -51.91
CA ILE A 255 -24.65 46.11 -51.53
C ILE A 255 -23.63 46.52 -50.45
N GLY A 256 -23.53 45.72 -49.40
CA GLY A 256 -22.62 45.98 -48.27
C GLY A 256 -23.02 47.14 -47.35
N SER A 257 -24.21 47.73 -47.51
CA SER A 257 -24.71 48.77 -46.62
C SER A 257 -25.30 48.21 -45.31
N ASP A 258 -25.30 49.04 -44.26
CA ASP A 258 -25.92 48.71 -42.97
C ASP A 258 -27.43 48.47 -43.10
N GLU A 259 -28.09 49.06 -44.11
CA GLU A 259 -29.51 48.81 -44.36
C GLU A 259 -29.74 47.37 -44.81
N VAL A 260 -28.93 46.88 -45.75
CA VAL A 260 -28.98 45.47 -46.16
C VAL A 260 -28.63 44.58 -44.98
N LEU A 261 -27.61 44.93 -44.20
CA LEU A 261 -27.18 44.16 -43.03
C LEU A 261 -28.30 43.98 -42.00
N ASN A 262 -28.93 45.09 -41.59
CA ASN A 262 -29.92 45.11 -40.51
C ASN A 262 -31.33 44.68 -40.95
N THR A 263 -31.65 44.72 -42.24
CA THR A 263 -32.96 44.25 -42.73
C THR A 263 -33.01 42.72 -42.73
N THR A 264 -33.87 42.15 -41.89
CA THR A 264 -33.96 40.70 -41.64
C THR A 264 -35.42 40.24 -41.62
N PRO A 265 -36.08 40.13 -42.79
CA PRO A 265 -37.44 39.63 -42.84
C PRO A 265 -37.54 38.22 -42.25
N VAL A 266 -38.65 37.96 -41.57
CA VAL A 266 -38.92 36.66 -40.94
C VAL A 266 -40.05 35.99 -41.69
N ILE A 267 -39.85 34.74 -42.13
CA ILE A 267 -40.90 33.91 -42.75
C ILE A 267 -41.46 32.99 -41.67
N ASN A 268 -42.78 33.02 -41.47
CA ASN A 268 -43.44 32.07 -40.58
C ASN A 268 -43.49 30.68 -41.26
N PRO A 269 -42.84 29.63 -40.71
CA PRO A 269 -42.79 28.33 -41.37
C PRO A 269 -44.15 27.66 -41.57
N SER A 270 -45.18 28.03 -40.80
CA SER A 270 -46.55 27.55 -40.97
C SER A 270 -47.36 28.32 -42.04
N LYS A 271 -46.85 29.48 -42.50
CA LYS A 271 -47.45 30.33 -43.55
C LYS A 271 -46.33 30.89 -44.45
N PRO A 272 -45.62 30.02 -45.19
CA PRO A 272 -44.34 30.35 -45.82
C PRO A 272 -44.44 31.23 -47.08
N GLU A 273 -45.65 31.55 -47.55
CA GLU A 273 -45.89 32.30 -48.78
C GLU A 273 -45.59 33.81 -48.67
N ALA A 274 -45.34 34.33 -47.46
CA ALA A 274 -45.01 35.73 -47.23
C ALA A 274 -44.00 35.89 -46.09
N ALA A 275 -43.17 36.93 -46.18
CA ALA A 275 -42.28 37.37 -45.12
C ALA A 275 -42.87 38.60 -44.41
N VAL A 276 -42.58 38.72 -43.11
CA VAL A 276 -42.80 39.95 -42.35
C VAL A 276 -41.51 40.75 -42.37
N THR A 277 -41.54 41.97 -42.91
CA THR A 277 -40.38 42.87 -42.88
C THR A 277 -40.02 43.19 -41.44
N ASN A 278 -38.77 42.96 -41.06
CA ASN A 278 -38.24 43.21 -39.73
C ASN A 278 -36.83 43.79 -39.82
N TYR A 279 -36.39 44.45 -38.76
CA TYR A 279 -35.03 44.92 -38.59
C TYR A 279 -34.39 44.21 -37.41
N LYS A 280 -33.07 43.98 -37.44
CA LYS A 280 -32.37 43.38 -36.31
C LYS A 280 -32.49 44.30 -35.08
N LEU A 281 -32.90 43.73 -33.97
CA LEU A 281 -32.70 44.32 -32.65
C LEU A 281 -31.19 44.41 -32.37
N LEU A 282 -30.71 45.57 -31.92
CA LEU A 282 -29.28 45.85 -31.70
C LEU A 282 -28.98 46.08 -30.22
N VAL A 283 -27.79 45.66 -29.78
CA VAL A 283 -27.26 45.98 -28.44
C VAL A 283 -26.38 47.24 -28.51
N ASN A 284 -26.64 48.21 -27.64
CA ASN A 284 -25.79 49.39 -27.53
C ASN A 284 -24.48 49.04 -26.80
N THR A 285 -23.36 49.12 -27.52
CA THR A 285 -22.03 48.73 -27.01
C THR A 285 -21.59 49.56 -25.79
N GLN A 286 -21.95 50.84 -25.71
CA GLN A 286 -21.61 51.68 -24.57
C GLN A 286 -22.41 51.28 -23.33
N ALA A 287 -23.73 51.13 -23.45
CA ALA A 287 -24.60 50.68 -22.35
C ALA A 287 -24.19 49.29 -21.85
N LYS A 288 -23.79 48.38 -22.76
CA LYS A 288 -23.23 47.06 -22.44
C LYS A 288 -21.94 47.20 -21.60
N ALA A 289 -21.00 48.05 -22.01
CA ALA A 289 -19.76 48.23 -21.29
C ALA A 289 -19.96 48.86 -19.89
N GLU A 290 -20.90 49.80 -19.77
CA GLU A 290 -21.28 50.40 -18.48
C GLU A 290 -21.87 49.35 -17.53
N LEU A 291 -22.84 48.55 -17.99
CA LEU A 291 -23.43 47.47 -17.20
C LEU A 291 -22.41 46.39 -16.81
N ALA A 292 -21.49 46.03 -17.70
CA ALA A 292 -20.44 45.06 -17.37
C ALA A 292 -19.61 45.51 -16.17
N ASN A 293 -19.31 46.82 -16.05
CA ASN A 293 -18.63 47.36 -14.88
C ASN A 293 -19.51 47.33 -13.63
N ASP A 294 -20.80 47.64 -13.76
CA ASP A 294 -21.75 47.63 -12.63
C ASP A 294 -21.93 46.21 -12.06
N PHE A 295 -22.03 45.19 -12.92
CA PHE A 295 -22.09 43.79 -12.50
C PHE A 295 -20.76 43.33 -11.87
N ALA A 296 -19.62 43.66 -12.47
CA ALA A 296 -18.31 43.31 -11.92
C ALA A 296 -18.02 43.97 -10.55
N ALA A 297 -18.72 45.06 -10.22
CA ALA A 297 -18.61 45.75 -8.93
C ALA A 297 -19.54 45.19 -7.83
N LEU A 298 -20.33 44.14 -8.11
CA LEU A 298 -21.18 43.50 -7.11
C LEU A 298 -20.34 42.80 -6.04
N ASP A 299 -20.53 43.17 -4.77
CA ASP A 299 -19.90 42.55 -3.60
C ASP A 299 -20.89 41.57 -2.95
N ILE A 300 -21.21 40.50 -3.66
CA ILE A 300 -22.03 39.41 -3.13
C ILE A 300 -21.11 38.45 -2.38
N GLN A 301 -21.44 38.18 -1.11
CA GLN A 301 -20.66 37.30 -0.25
C GLN A 301 -21.47 36.05 0.10
N GLU A 302 -20.84 34.88 0.01
CA GLU A 302 -21.45 33.62 0.39
C GLU A 302 -21.87 33.61 1.87
N GLY A 303 -23.01 32.98 2.18
CA GLY A 303 -23.51 32.87 3.56
C GLY A 303 -24.07 34.18 4.13
N VAL A 304 -24.03 35.28 3.37
CA VAL A 304 -24.56 36.58 3.77
C VAL A 304 -25.85 36.87 3.00
N ALA A 305 -26.94 37.06 3.75
CA ALA A 305 -28.19 37.52 3.16
C ALA A 305 -28.09 39.02 2.80
N ALA A 306 -28.25 39.33 1.51
CA ALA A 306 -28.14 40.69 0.99
C ALA A 306 -29.08 40.93 -0.21
N THR A 307 -29.29 42.21 -0.53
CA THR A 307 -30.04 42.62 -1.72
C THR A 307 -29.24 43.67 -2.48
N HIS A 308 -29.02 43.44 -3.77
CA HIS A 308 -28.32 44.32 -4.68
C HIS A 308 -29.24 44.72 -5.84
N THR A 309 -29.05 45.92 -6.37
CA THR A 309 -29.86 46.44 -7.48
C THR A 309 -28.99 47.02 -8.58
N ILE A 310 -29.30 46.68 -9.83
CA ILE A 310 -28.69 47.23 -11.04
C ILE A 310 -29.79 47.88 -11.89
N THR A 311 -29.59 49.12 -12.32
CA THR A 311 -30.55 49.81 -13.21
C THR A 311 -30.07 49.67 -14.65
N LEU A 312 -30.91 49.08 -15.50
CA LEU A 312 -30.63 48.93 -16.93
C LEU A 312 -30.79 50.28 -17.64
N PRO A 313 -29.82 50.71 -18.46
CA PRO A 313 -30.01 51.86 -19.35
C PRO A 313 -31.17 51.63 -20.32
N GLU A 314 -32.05 52.63 -20.50
CA GLU A 314 -33.20 52.51 -21.40
C GLU A 314 -32.80 52.18 -22.84
N ASN A 315 -31.61 52.61 -23.27
CA ASN A 315 -31.06 52.40 -24.60
C ASN A 315 -30.15 51.16 -24.72
N LEU A 316 -30.19 50.21 -23.77
CA LEU A 316 -29.41 48.96 -23.86
C LEU A 316 -29.74 48.20 -25.16
N PHE A 317 -31.03 48.12 -25.51
CA PHE A 317 -31.50 47.55 -26.76
C PHE A 317 -32.13 48.65 -27.62
N VAL A 318 -31.87 48.59 -28.93
CA VAL A 318 -32.40 49.54 -29.92
C VAL A 318 -32.97 48.74 -31.09
N ASP A 319 -34.23 48.99 -31.40
CA ASP A 319 -34.95 48.40 -32.52
C ASP A 319 -35.33 49.50 -33.53
N ARG A 320 -35.80 49.13 -34.71
CA ARG A 320 -36.26 50.06 -35.74
C ARG A 320 -37.68 49.73 -36.16
N PHE A 321 -38.61 50.61 -35.79
CA PHE A 321 -40.01 50.53 -36.17
C PHE A 321 -40.33 51.61 -37.21
N ASP A 322 -40.97 51.24 -38.32
CA ASP A 322 -41.37 52.17 -39.39
C ASP A 322 -40.22 53.08 -39.89
N GLY A 323 -38.98 52.57 -39.88
CA GLY A 323 -37.77 53.30 -40.29
C GLY A 323 -37.16 54.21 -39.22
N VAL A 324 -37.65 54.16 -37.97
CA VAL A 324 -37.16 54.98 -36.85
C VAL A 324 -36.56 54.11 -35.75
N GLU A 325 -35.31 54.39 -35.40
CA GLU A 325 -34.64 53.75 -34.27
C GLU A 325 -35.28 54.17 -32.93
N THR A 326 -35.62 53.18 -32.12
CA THR A 326 -36.37 53.32 -30.88
C THR A 326 -35.74 52.42 -29.82
N SER A 327 -35.53 52.96 -28.62
CA SER A 327 -35.07 52.17 -27.47
C SER A 327 -36.13 51.15 -27.04
N VAL A 328 -35.70 49.92 -26.78
CA VAL A 328 -36.57 48.82 -26.34
C VAL A 328 -36.17 48.39 -24.93
N ALA A 329 -37.16 48.33 -24.04
CA ALA A 329 -36.93 47.88 -22.68
C ALA A 329 -36.69 46.36 -22.62
N ALA A 330 -35.87 45.92 -21.67
CA ALA A 330 -35.73 44.51 -21.36
C ALA A 330 -37.08 43.90 -20.95
N SER A 331 -37.43 42.80 -21.60
CA SER A 331 -38.66 42.02 -21.38
C SER A 331 -38.50 41.00 -20.25
N ALA A 332 -37.28 40.48 -20.05
CA ALA A 332 -36.95 39.49 -19.05
C ALA A 332 -35.49 39.63 -18.62
N ALA A 333 -35.18 39.11 -17.44
CA ALA A 333 -33.81 38.83 -17.02
C ALA A 333 -33.80 37.54 -16.18
N GLU A 334 -32.73 36.79 -16.30
CA GLU A 334 -32.53 35.49 -15.65
C GLU A 334 -31.09 35.41 -15.13
N ILE A 335 -30.84 34.57 -14.14
CA ILE A 335 -29.51 34.30 -13.59
C ILE A 335 -29.26 32.79 -13.59
N ASN A 336 -28.04 32.36 -13.92
CA ASN A 336 -27.67 30.96 -13.80
C ASN A 336 -27.39 30.57 -12.33
N GLY A 337 -27.33 29.26 -12.06
CA GLY A 337 -27.00 28.74 -10.74
C GLY A 337 -28.14 28.79 -9.72
N GLN A 338 -27.81 28.49 -8.47
CA GLN A 338 -28.74 28.51 -7.33
C GLN A 338 -28.21 29.41 -6.20
N GLY A 339 -29.08 29.79 -5.28
CA GLY A 339 -28.73 30.61 -4.10
C GLY A 339 -28.90 32.13 -4.29
N ILE A 340 -29.09 32.60 -5.52
CA ILE A 340 -29.40 34.00 -5.84
C ILE A 340 -30.73 34.06 -6.60
N THR A 341 -31.69 34.81 -6.07
CA THR A 341 -32.96 35.09 -6.75
C THR A 341 -32.85 36.41 -7.51
N LEU A 342 -33.21 36.40 -8.79
CA LEU A 342 -33.27 37.60 -9.63
C LEU A 342 -34.72 38.02 -9.90
N THR A 343 -35.00 39.32 -9.83
CA THR A 343 -36.24 39.90 -10.36
C THR A 343 -35.95 41.12 -11.23
N LEU A 344 -36.73 41.33 -12.28
CA LEU A 344 -36.68 42.52 -13.13
C LEU A 344 -37.99 43.30 -12.97
N ASN A 345 -37.91 44.54 -12.51
CA ASN A 345 -39.07 45.43 -12.37
C ASN A 345 -38.73 46.84 -12.90
N ASN A 346 -39.46 47.29 -13.93
CA ASN A 346 -39.31 48.62 -14.54
C ASN A 346 -37.85 48.98 -14.87
N GLY A 347 -37.11 48.05 -15.50
CA GLY A 347 -35.70 48.25 -15.86
C GLY A 347 -34.71 48.10 -14.70
N VAL A 348 -35.15 47.72 -13.50
CA VAL A 348 -34.26 47.47 -12.36
C VAL A 348 -34.18 45.99 -12.08
N ILE A 349 -32.97 45.44 -12.15
CA ILE A 349 -32.63 44.08 -11.72
C ILE A 349 -32.38 44.12 -10.21
N THR A 350 -33.04 43.25 -9.46
CA THR A 350 -32.81 43.03 -8.03
C THR A 350 -32.32 41.61 -7.80
N LEU A 351 -31.11 41.49 -7.24
CA LEU A 351 -30.48 40.23 -6.85
C LEU A 351 -30.63 40.06 -5.34
N THR A 352 -31.22 38.95 -4.89
CA THR A 352 -31.39 38.64 -3.47
C THR A 352 -30.70 37.34 -3.14
N THR A 353 -29.81 37.36 -2.16
CA THR A 353 -29.15 36.18 -1.60
C THR A 353 -29.73 35.85 -0.23
N GLU A 354 -29.88 34.57 0.06
CA GLU A 354 -30.14 34.08 1.43
C GLU A 354 -28.81 33.72 2.12
N ALA A 355 -28.85 33.51 3.43
CA ALA A 355 -27.68 33.04 4.19
C ALA A 355 -27.43 31.54 3.92
N ALA A 356 -27.05 31.22 2.69
CA ALA A 356 -26.83 29.88 2.18
C ALA A 356 -25.48 29.77 1.47
N LEU A 357 -25.01 28.53 1.36
CA LEU A 357 -23.88 28.17 0.51
C LEU A 357 -24.29 28.32 -0.96
N LEU A 358 -23.42 28.93 -1.76
CA LEU A 358 -23.58 29.07 -3.19
C LEU A 358 -23.03 27.82 -3.89
N THR A 359 -23.54 27.57 -5.10
CA THR A 359 -23.21 26.37 -5.88
C THR A 359 -22.10 26.59 -6.90
N GLN A 360 -21.68 27.84 -7.10
CA GLN A 360 -20.70 28.26 -8.09
C GLN A 360 -20.14 29.63 -7.71
N ASP A 361 -18.92 29.92 -8.16
CA ASP A 361 -18.22 31.17 -7.92
C ASP A 361 -18.52 32.25 -8.97
N THR A 362 -18.92 31.86 -10.18
CA THR A 362 -19.23 32.80 -11.28
C THR A 362 -20.71 32.74 -11.62
N PHE A 363 -21.39 33.87 -11.52
CA PHE A 363 -22.79 34.02 -11.89
C PHE A 363 -22.92 34.89 -13.14
N THR A 364 -23.84 34.51 -14.03
CA THR A 364 -24.15 35.19 -15.28
C THR A 364 -25.62 35.56 -15.28
N VAL A 365 -25.88 36.83 -15.47
CA VAL A 365 -27.21 37.41 -15.67
C VAL A 365 -27.46 37.61 -17.15
N THR A 366 -28.49 36.96 -17.67
CA THR A 366 -28.97 37.11 -19.05
C THR A 366 -30.12 38.09 -19.07
N VAL A 367 -30.00 39.16 -19.85
CA VAL A 367 -31.04 40.18 -20.04
C VAL A 367 -31.59 40.06 -21.45
N THR A 368 -32.91 39.98 -21.61
CA THR A 368 -33.57 39.69 -22.89
C THR A 368 -34.54 40.79 -23.28
N ALA A 369 -34.51 41.22 -24.54
CA ALA A 369 -35.49 42.11 -25.15
C ALA A 369 -36.22 41.42 -26.32
N ASP A 370 -37.46 41.83 -26.54
CA ASP A 370 -38.29 41.33 -27.64
C ASP A 370 -38.00 42.13 -28.92
N ASP A 371 -37.77 41.42 -30.02
CA ASP A 371 -37.64 41.97 -31.37
C ASP A 371 -39.00 41.87 -32.09
N ARG A 372 -39.46 42.99 -32.67
CA ARG A 372 -40.79 43.10 -33.29
C ARG A 372 -40.71 43.90 -34.59
N ALA A 373 -41.50 43.52 -35.59
CA ALA A 373 -41.62 44.33 -36.81
C ALA A 373 -42.26 45.71 -36.57
N THR A 374 -43.10 45.84 -35.54
CA THR A 374 -43.71 47.11 -35.14
C THR A 374 -43.75 47.20 -33.62
N ALA A 375 -43.74 48.42 -33.07
CA ALA A 375 -43.67 48.65 -31.62
C ALA A 375 -44.75 47.93 -30.78
N ASN A 376 -45.90 47.59 -31.39
CA ASN A 376 -47.00 46.88 -30.74
C ASN A 376 -47.36 45.55 -31.46
N GLY A 377 -46.49 45.07 -32.35
CA GLY A 377 -46.69 43.84 -33.13
C GLY A 377 -46.38 42.58 -32.33
N ASP A 378 -46.47 41.43 -32.99
CA ASP A 378 -46.06 40.15 -32.40
C ASP A 378 -44.54 40.10 -32.18
N VAL A 379 -44.10 39.34 -31.17
CA VAL A 379 -42.67 39.02 -30.98
C VAL A 379 -42.25 38.12 -32.12
N LEU A 380 -41.28 38.56 -32.91
CA LEU A 380 -40.68 37.77 -33.96
C LEU A 380 -39.48 37.01 -33.41
N ASN A 381 -38.56 37.71 -32.75
CA ASN A 381 -37.38 37.12 -32.14
C ASN A 381 -37.13 37.68 -30.73
N LYS A 382 -36.10 37.16 -30.07
CA LYS A 382 -35.60 37.71 -28.82
C LYS A 382 -34.10 37.84 -28.90
N LEU A 383 -33.56 38.96 -28.41
CA LEU A 383 -32.12 39.14 -28.28
C LEU A 383 -31.77 39.16 -26.80
N SER A 384 -30.74 38.41 -26.44
CA SER A 384 -30.22 38.35 -25.08
C SER A 384 -28.80 38.89 -25.03
N GLU A 385 -28.42 39.49 -23.91
CA GLU A 385 -27.07 39.93 -23.58
C GLU A 385 -26.72 39.46 -22.17
N THR A 386 -25.44 39.21 -21.88
CA THR A 386 -25.01 38.62 -20.60
C THR A 386 -24.07 39.52 -19.84
N PHE A 387 -24.19 39.50 -18.52
CA PHE A 387 -23.28 40.17 -17.61
C PHE A 387 -22.91 39.22 -16.48
N SER A 388 -21.62 39.07 -16.19
CA SER A 388 -21.13 38.14 -15.18
C SER A 388 -20.50 38.87 -14.01
N PHE A 389 -20.58 38.26 -12.84
CA PHE A 389 -19.88 38.68 -11.62
C PHE A 389 -19.39 37.43 -10.87
N THR A 390 -18.36 37.59 -10.05
CA THR A 390 -17.76 36.50 -9.27
C THR A 390 -18.04 36.67 -7.78
N VAL A 391 -18.05 35.55 -7.06
CA VAL A 391 -18.23 35.44 -5.62
C VAL A 391 -17.14 34.51 -5.10
N GLU A 392 -16.47 34.90 -4.02
CA GLU A 392 -15.54 34.01 -3.32
C GLU A 392 -16.33 32.95 -2.54
N LEU A 393 -16.07 31.67 -2.81
CA LEU A 393 -16.64 30.55 -2.06
C LEU A 393 -15.79 30.27 -0.82
N SER A 394 -16.47 29.97 0.29
CA SER A 394 -15.84 29.48 1.52
C SER A 394 -15.41 28.02 1.33
N ASN A 395 -14.19 27.65 1.70
CA ASN A 395 -13.72 26.27 1.59
C ASN A 395 -14.59 25.29 2.41
N THR A 396 -15.01 24.17 1.81
CA THR A 396 -15.79 23.11 2.46
C THR A 396 -14.99 21.82 2.60
N ALA A 397 -15.50 20.85 3.35
CA ALA A 397 -14.88 19.52 3.43
C ALA A 397 -15.34 18.69 2.23
N PRO A 398 -14.48 17.82 1.65
CA PRO A 398 -14.94 16.88 0.65
C PRO A 398 -16.00 15.94 1.24
N GLU A 399 -17.04 15.63 0.47
CA GLU A 399 -18.16 14.80 0.90
C GLU A 399 -18.09 13.39 0.31
N VAL A 400 -18.56 12.40 1.07
CA VAL A 400 -18.59 10.99 0.64
C VAL A 400 -19.81 10.75 -0.25
N ASN A 401 -19.59 10.16 -1.42
CA ASN A 401 -20.66 9.66 -2.27
C ASN A 401 -21.15 8.29 -1.77
N SER A 402 -22.34 8.24 -1.18
CA SER A 402 -22.89 7.02 -0.59
C SER A 402 -23.15 5.90 -1.59
N ASP A 403 -23.51 6.22 -2.84
CA ASP A 403 -23.81 5.23 -3.88
C ASP A 403 -22.52 4.54 -4.36
N VAL A 404 -21.46 5.33 -4.55
CA VAL A 404 -20.12 4.80 -4.88
C VAL A 404 -19.56 3.97 -3.73
N GLN A 405 -19.69 4.45 -2.48
CA GLN A 405 -19.29 3.70 -1.29
C GLN A 405 -20.01 2.34 -1.21
N ALA A 406 -21.33 2.28 -1.46
CA ALA A 406 -22.09 1.03 -1.44
C ALA A 406 -21.65 0.06 -2.56
N SER A 407 -21.33 0.59 -3.75
CA SER A 407 -20.78 -0.20 -4.85
C SER A 407 -19.43 -0.82 -4.48
N LEU A 408 -18.52 -0.03 -3.91
CA LEU A 408 -17.21 -0.51 -3.44
C LEU A 408 -17.33 -1.53 -2.31
N GLN A 409 -18.26 -1.34 -1.36
CA GLN A 409 -18.53 -2.32 -0.31
C GLN A 409 -18.95 -3.68 -0.90
N THR A 410 -19.74 -3.68 -1.98
CA THR A 410 -20.14 -4.92 -2.67
C THR A 410 -18.93 -5.68 -3.23
N HIS A 411 -17.95 -4.96 -3.78
CA HIS A 411 -16.70 -5.55 -4.25
C HIS A 411 -15.86 -6.09 -3.09
N ILE A 412 -15.74 -5.34 -2.00
CA ILE A 412 -14.99 -5.74 -0.79
C ILE A 412 -15.58 -7.01 -0.14
N ASN A 413 -16.91 -7.17 -0.17
CA ASN A 413 -17.58 -8.36 0.33
C ASN A 413 -17.17 -9.66 -0.38
N THR A 414 -16.53 -9.58 -1.56
CA THR A 414 -16.02 -10.75 -2.29
C THR A 414 -14.62 -11.18 -1.85
N TRP A 415 -13.94 -10.37 -1.05
CA TRP A 415 -12.56 -10.61 -0.64
C TRP A 415 -12.46 -11.84 0.26
N LYS A 416 -11.33 -12.53 0.15
CA LYS A 416 -10.98 -13.65 1.01
C LYS A 416 -9.59 -13.38 1.56
N LEU A 417 -9.51 -13.22 2.87
CA LEU A 417 -8.28 -12.92 3.57
C LEU A 417 -7.90 -14.12 4.44
N ALA A 418 -6.63 -14.51 4.37
CA ALA A 418 -6.06 -15.58 5.17
C ALA A 418 -4.65 -15.17 5.59
N GLN A 419 -4.29 -15.51 6.82
CA GLN A 419 -2.97 -15.25 7.38
C GLN A 419 -1.88 -15.90 6.49
N GLY A 420 -0.83 -15.13 6.16
CA GLY A 420 0.31 -15.56 5.36
C GLY A 420 0.04 -15.81 3.86
N VAL A 421 -1.22 -15.70 3.42
CA VAL A 421 -1.62 -15.86 2.01
C VAL A 421 -1.56 -14.51 1.30
N GLU A 422 -1.08 -14.51 0.04
CA GLU A 422 -1.00 -13.28 -0.75
C GLU A 422 -2.39 -12.75 -1.05
N PHE A 423 -2.58 -11.47 -0.76
CA PHE A 423 -3.77 -10.74 -1.13
C PHE A 423 -3.37 -9.61 -2.09
N LYS A 424 -4.15 -9.44 -3.16
CA LYS A 424 -4.03 -8.31 -4.07
C LYS A 424 -5.39 -7.98 -4.66
N ASN A 425 -5.81 -6.73 -4.53
CA ASN A 425 -7.02 -6.22 -5.15
C ASN A 425 -6.90 -4.71 -5.42
N GLU A 426 -7.79 -4.18 -6.25
CA GLU A 426 -7.87 -2.76 -6.58
C GLU A 426 -9.30 -2.26 -6.32
N LEU A 427 -9.40 -1.06 -5.74
CA LEU A 427 -10.66 -0.32 -5.57
C LEU A 427 -10.61 0.93 -6.44
N ASP A 428 -11.64 1.11 -7.28
CA ASP A 428 -11.80 2.35 -8.04
C ASP A 428 -12.44 3.41 -7.15
N THR A 429 -11.62 4.30 -6.58
CA THR A 429 -12.09 5.36 -5.68
C THR A 429 -12.51 6.62 -6.44
N SER A 430 -12.54 6.58 -7.79
CA SER A 430 -13.05 7.69 -8.58
C SER A 430 -14.50 8.00 -8.23
N GLY A 431 -14.78 9.26 -7.94
CA GLY A 431 -16.10 9.72 -7.50
C GLY A 431 -16.53 9.25 -6.10
N LEU A 432 -15.67 8.58 -5.33
CA LEU A 432 -15.97 8.24 -3.92
C LEU A 432 -16.12 9.51 -3.07
N PHE A 433 -15.36 10.55 -3.40
CA PHE A 433 -15.47 11.86 -2.79
C PHE A 433 -15.80 12.90 -3.84
N THR A 434 -16.63 13.86 -3.45
CA THR A 434 -16.93 15.06 -4.23
C THR A 434 -16.52 16.27 -3.43
N ASP A 435 -15.82 17.18 -4.08
CA ASP A 435 -15.46 18.47 -3.52
C ASP A 435 -16.26 19.56 -4.23
N ARG A 436 -16.84 20.48 -3.46
CA ARG A 436 -17.71 21.51 -4.03
C ARG A 436 -16.90 22.55 -4.80
N GLU A 437 -15.72 22.87 -4.31
CA GLU A 437 -14.79 23.82 -4.92
C GLU A 437 -14.02 23.19 -6.10
N GLY A 438 -13.98 21.85 -6.16
CA GLY A 438 -13.27 21.11 -7.19
C GLY A 438 -11.78 20.97 -6.90
N ASP A 439 -11.39 21.08 -5.62
CA ASP A 439 -10.00 20.97 -5.20
C ASP A 439 -9.39 19.58 -5.49
N GLU A 440 -8.06 19.53 -5.71
CA GLU A 440 -7.36 18.27 -5.92
C GLU A 440 -7.32 17.44 -4.61
N LEU A 441 -8.02 16.32 -4.61
CA LEU A 441 -8.13 15.47 -3.42
C LEU A 441 -6.93 14.56 -3.22
N THR A 442 -6.38 14.58 -2.01
CA THR A 442 -5.44 13.57 -1.53
C THR A 442 -6.18 12.51 -0.73
N ILE A 443 -6.19 11.27 -1.24
CA ILE A 443 -6.88 10.13 -0.61
C ILE A 443 -5.89 9.32 0.24
N THR A 444 -6.31 8.99 1.46
CA THR A 444 -5.55 8.14 2.40
C THR A 444 -6.45 7.05 2.98
N THR A 445 -5.84 5.97 3.47
CA THR A 445 -6.53 4.84 4.08
C THR A 445 -5.76 4.31 5.28
N ASN A 446 -6.44 3.70 6.24
CA ASN A 446 -5.83 3.10 7.42
C ASN A 446 -5.67 1.56 7.31
N ILE A 447 -5.80 0.98 6.11
CA ILE A 447 -5.78 -0.49 5.90
C ILE A 447 -4.54 -1.16 6.50
N GLU A 448 -3.36 -0.53 6.44
CA GLU A 448 -2.11 -1.03 7.02
C GLU A 448 -2.18 -1.24 8.53
N THR A 449 -2.98 -0.42 9.22
CA THR A 449 -3.17 -0.52 10.68
C THR A 449 -4.29 -1.49 11.05
N VAL A 450 -5.27 -1.66 10.17
CA VAL A 450 -6.43 -2.54 10.38
C VAL A 450 -6.04 -3.99 10.11
N VAL A 451 -5.37 -4.25 8.99
CA VAL A 451 -4.88 -5.59 8.62
C VAL A 451 -3.36 -5.53 8.46
N PRO A 452 -2.60 -5.76 9.54
CA PRO A 452 -1.14 -5.76 9.49
C PRO A 452 -0.60 -6.68 8.39
N GLY A 453 0.34 -6.17 7.60
CA GLY A 453 0.94 -6.87 6.47
C GLY A 453 0.26 -6.64 5.12
N LEU A 454 -0.90 -5.97 5.08
CA LEU A 454 -1.40 -5.33 3.86
C LEU A 454 -0.87 -3.89 3.78
N THR A 455 -0.65 -3.42 2.56
CA THR A 455 -0.30 -2.03 2.23
C THR A 455 -1.24 -1.49 1.17
N SER A 456 -1.24 -0.17 1.00
CA SER A 456 -2.03 0.47 -0.05
C SER A 456 -1.30 1.56 -0.81
N THR A 457 -1.58 1.66 -2.10
CA THR A 457 -1.02 2.70 -2.96
C THR A 457 -2.14 3.25 -3.85
N LEU A 458 -2.26 4.58 -3.88
CA LEU A 458 -3.19 5.27 -4.77
C LEU A 458 -2.49 5.66 -6.08
N ASP A 459 -3.07 5.26 -7.21
CA ASP A 459 -2.74 5.82 -8.51
C ASP A 459 -3.60 7.07 -8.77
N LYS A 460 -2.98 8.25 -8.63
CA LYS A 460 -3.63 9.54 -8.85
C LYS A 460 -4.21 9.72 -10.25
N ALA A 461 -3.62 9.10 -11.28
CA ALA A 461 -4.06 9.28 -12.66
C ALA A 461 -5.35 8.49 -12.97
N THR A 462 -5.52 7.34 -12.32
CA THR A 462 -6.67 6.46 -12.55
C THR A 462 -7.70 6.47 -11.41
N GLY A 463 -7.37 7.06 -10.26
CA GLY A 463 -8.22 7.06 -9.06
C GLY A 463 -8.29 5.69 -8.36
N LYS A 464 -7.39 4.75 -8.70
CA LYS A 464 -7.41 3.38 -8.19
C LYS A 464 -6.54 3.23 -6.94
N LEU A 465 -7.11 2.66 -5.90
CA LEU A 465 -6.43 2.26 -4.67
C LEU A 465 -6.07 0.77 -4.76
N ALA A 466 -4.80 0.47 -4.99
CA ALA A 466 -4.28 -0.88 -4.95
C ALA A 466 -4.01 -1.28 -3.50
N ILE A 467 -4.56 -2.41 -3.05
CA ILE A 467 -4.31 -3.00 -1.73
C ILE A 467 -3.66 -4.36 -1.94
N SER A 468 -2.50 -4.57 -1.34
CA SER A 468 -1.75 -5.82 -1.50
C SER A 468 -0.89 -6.16 -0.30
N GLY A 469 -0.52 -7.42 -0.15
CA GLY A 469 0.38 -7.88 0.90
C GLY A 469 -0.04 -9.23 1.45
N ARG A 470 0.38 -9.53 2.68
CA ARG A 470 0.09 -10.79 3.38
C ARG A 470 -0.33 -10.48 4.81
N PRO A 471 -1.58 -10.74 5.21
CA PRO A 471 -2.00 -10.55 6.59
C PRO A 471 -1.11 -11.36 7.54
N THR A 472 -0.57 -10.73 8.60
CA THR A 472 0.36 -11.40 9.52
C THR A 472 -0.32 -12.18 10.64
N SER A 473 -1.59 -11.86 10.93
CA SER A 473 -2.38 -12.53 11.98
C SER A 473 -3.84 -12.71 11.57
N ALA A 474 -4.45 -13.79 12.06
CA ALA A 474 -5.88 -14.01 11.93
C ALA A 474 -6.67 -13.15 12.94
N HIS A 475 -7.80 -12.59 12.51
CA HIS A 475 -8.65 -11.77 13.36
C HIS A 475 -10.09 -11.73 12.83
N PRO A 476 -11.09 -11.43 13.69
CA PRO A 476 -12.48 -11.28 13.24
C PRO A 476 -12.64 -10.14 12.23
N ALA A 477 -13.83 -10.05 11.63
CA ALA A 477 -14.18 -8.96 10.73
C ALA A 477 -13.93 -7.59 11.39
N GLN A 478 -13.40 -6.66 10.62
CA GLN A 478 -13.06 -5.29 11.02
C GLN A 478 -13.54 -4.32 9.94
N HIS A 479 -13.25 -3.04 10.11
CA HIS A 479 -13.52 -2.02 9.10
C HIS A 479 -12.27 -1.17 8.90
N PHE A 480 -12.05 -0.77 7.65
CA PHE A 480 -11.08 0.27 7.31
C PHE A 480 -11.82 1.51 6.79
N THR A 481 -11.11 2.62 6.78
CA THR A 481 -11.63 3.91 6.35
C THR A 481 -10.75 4.51 5.27
N VAL A 482 -11.41 5.14 4.30
CA VAL A 482 -10.78 6.00 3.32
C VAL A 482 -11.18 7.45 3.62
N ILE A 483 -10.22 8.37 3.58
CA ILE A 483 -10.44 9.80 3.86
C ILE A 483 -9.82 10.61 2.72
N ALA A 484 -10.49 11.68 2.30
CA ALA A 484 -9.98 12.65 1.34
C ALA A 484 -9.62 13.95 2.05
N ASN A 485 -8.56 14.61 1.58
CA ASN A 485 -8.13 15.93 2.00
C ASN A 485 -8.11 16.85 0.78
N ASP A 486 -8.72 18.03 0.91
CA ASP A 486 -8.82 19.06 -0.14
C ASP A 486 -7.47 19.71 -0.52
N GLY A 487 -6.42 19.53 0.28
CA GLY A 487 -5.11 20.15 0.06
C GLY A 487 -5.10 21.68 0.22
N HIS A 488 -6.25 22.30 0.53
CA HIS A 488 -6.41 23.75 0.56
C HIS A 488 -5.53 24.36 1.65
N VAL A 489 -4.44 25.05 1.27
CA VAL A 489 -3.32 25.36 2.16
C VAL A 489 -3.68 26.22 3.38
N ALA A 490 -4.77 27.00 3.30
CA ALA A 490 -5.21 27.89 4.37
C ALA A 490 -6.13 27.22 5.40
N THR A 491 -6.90 26.19 5.01
CA THR A 491 -8.01 25.63 5.81
C THR A 491 -7.95 24.12 5.97
N ARG A 492 -7.27 23.41 5.06
CA ARG A 492 -7.05 21.96 5.00
C ARG A 492 -8.13 21.16 5.72
N ILE A 493 -9.21 20.88 5.02
CA ILE A 493 -10.35 20.17 5.61
C ILE A 493 -10.35 18.74 5.08
N VAL A 494 -10.57 17.79 5.99
CA VAL A 494 -10.68 16.37 5.66
C VAL A 494 -12.14 15.97 5.59
N SER A 495 -12.45 15.03 4.70
CA SER A 495 -13.78 14.45 4.61
C SER A 495 -14.16 13.68 5.87
N ASN A 496 -15.47 13.45 6.04
CA ASN A 496 -15.92 12.38 6.91
C ASN A 496 -15.39 11.03 6.37
N PRO A 497 -14.94 10.10 7.21
CA PRO A 497 -14.37 8.84 6.73
C PRO A 497 -15.40 7.97 5.99
N ALA A 498 -15.06 7.53 4.78
CA ALA A 498 -15.78 6.47 4.08
C ALA A 498 -15.36 5.13 4.70
N SER A 499 -16.25 4.49 5.47
CA SER A 499 -15.98 3.24 6.17
C SER A 499 -16.41 2.02 5.35
N PHE A 500 -15.58 0.99 5.35
CA PHE A 500 -15.82 -0.26 4.65
C PHE A 500 -15.61 -1.47 5.58
N ASP A 501 -16.59 -2.37 5.59
CA ASP A 501 -16.51 -3.64 6.31
C ASP A 501 -15.60 -4.63 5.56
N LEU A 502 -14.66 -5.23 6.27
CA LEU A 502 -13.78 -6.28 5.79
C LEU A 502 -14.27 -7.65 6.24
N PRO A 503 -14.10 -8.70 5.42
CA PRO A 503 -14.25 -10.07 5.89
C PRO A 503 -13.20 -10.39 6.97
N ALA A 504 -13.47 -11.39 7.80
CA ALA A 504 -12.50 -11.88 8.76
C ALA A 504 -11.23 -12.40 8.05
N VAL A 505 -10.08 -12.20 8.68
CA VAL A 505 -8.83 -12.86 8.25
C VAL A 505 -8.81 -14.24 8.87
N THR A 506 -8.92 -15.26 8.03
CA THR A 506 -8.89 -16.67 8.46
C THR A 506 -7.48 -17.11 8.83
N GLN A 507 -7.36 -18.09 9.73
CA GLN A 507 -6.08 -18.66 10.11
C GLN A 507 -5.46 -19.43 8.93
N GLY A 508 -4.15 -19.27 8.74
CA GLY A 508 -3.38 -20.08 7.79
C GLY A 508 -3.32 -21.52 8.27
N GLU A 509 -3.40 -22.48 7.34
CA GLU A 509 -3.40 -23.91 7.66
C GLU A 509 -2.39 -24.66 6.78
N ILE A 510 -1.65 -25.59 7.39
CA ILE A 510 -0.78 -26.55 6.70
C ILE A 510 -1.39 -27.93 6.87
N LYS A 511 -1.74 -28.59 5.75
CA LYS A 511 -2.44 -29.89 5.74
C LYS A 511 -1.51 -31.02 5.42
N THR A 512 -1.72 -32.18 6.03
CA THR A 512 -0.97 -33.40 5.68
C THR A 512 -1.55 -34.08 4.43
N ASN A 513 -0.69 -34.41 3.46
CA ASN A 513 -1.04 -35.24 2.32
C ASN A 513 -1.11 -36.72 2.74
N ALA A 514 -2.33 -37.24 2.87
CA ALA A 514 -2.56 -38.62 3.32
C ALA A 514 -1.94 -39.70 2.41
N THR A 515 -1.79 -39.42 1.12
CA THR A 515 -1.20 -40.38 0.16
C THR A 515 0.31 -40.48 0.36
N VAL A 516 0.98 -39.33 0.50
CA VAL A 516 2.43 -39.27 0.78
C VAL A 516 2.73 -39.87 2.14
N LEU A 517 1.92 -39.56 3.16
CA LEU A 517 2.07 -40.16 4.49
C LEU A 517 2.01 -41.70 4.44
N ALA A 518 1.06 -42.28 3.69
CA ALA A 518 0.94 -43.72 3.56
C ALA A 518 2.17 -44.34 2.86
N ALA A 519 2.73 -43.66 1.87
CA ALA A 519 3.96 -44.08 1.19
C ALA A 519 5.16 -44.06 2.15
N LEU A 520 5.36 -42.96 2.89
CA LEU A 520 6.44 -42.83 3.88
C LEU A 520 6.35 -43.87 5.00
N LYS A 521 5.14 -44.14 5.50
CA LYS A 521 4.91 -45.22 6.48
C LYS A 521 5.26 -46.59 5.92
N THR A 522 4.96 -46.84 4.65
CA THR A 522 5.30 -48.10 3.98
C THR A 522 6.81 -48.21 3.83
N GLU A 523 7.48 -47.16 3.38
CA GLU A 523 8.93 -47.10 3.24
C GLU A 523 9.65 -47.35 4.57
N ALA A 524 9.31 -46.59 5.61
CA ALA A 524 9.87 -46.75 6.95
C ALA A 524 9.66 -48.17 7.52
N SER A 525 8.52 -48.81 7.22
CA SER A 525 8.23 -50.17 7.70
C SER A 525 9.13 -51.26 7.10
N THR A 526 9.84 -50.97 6.00
CA THR A 526 10.76 -51.93 5.36
C THR A 526 12.17 -51.92 5.96
N TRP A 527 12.46 -50.97 6.86
CA TRP A 527 13.78 -50.85 7.46
C TRP A 527 14.08 -52.01 8.41
N GLU A 528 15.34 -52.43 8.41
CA GLU A 528 15.86 -53.48 9.28
C GLU A 528 16.81 -52.84 10.30
N LEU A 529 16.46 -52.91 11.58
CA LEU A 529 17.27 -52.39 12.67
C LEU A 529 17.72 -53.54 13.56
N GLN A 530 19.02 -53.60 13.89
CA GLN A 530 19.59 -54.62 14.76
C GLN A 530 20.65 -54.01 15.69
N VAL A 531 20.68 -54.47 16.94
CA VAL A 531 21.69 -54.05 17.91
C VAL A 531 23.10 -54.37 17.40
N GLY A 532 23.97 -53.35 17.39
CA GLY A 532 25.37 -53.45 16.97
C GLY A 532 25.62 -53.38 15.47
N GLN A 533 24.60 -53.16 14.63
CA GLN A 533 24.76 -52.93 13.19
C GLN A 533 24.61 -51.45 12.86
N VAL A 534 25.46 -50.93 11.97
CA VAL A 534 25.32 -49.55 11.47
C VAL A 534 24.01 -49.43 10.71
N PHE A 535 23.24 -48.40 11.05
CA PHE A 535 21.96 -48.05 10.45
C PHE A 535 22.04 -46.63 9.88
N GLU A 536 21.67 -46.48 8.61
CA GLU A 536 21.55 -45.19 7.95
C GLU A 536 20.41 -45.27 6.94
N GLN A 537 19.35 -44.49 7.15
CA GLN A 537 18.19 -44.41 6.25
C GLN A 537 17.68 -42.97 6.19
N THR A 538 16.97 -42.64 5.11
CA THR A 538 16.38 -41.31 4.92
C THR A 538 14.90 -41.37 4.55
N LEU A 539 14.16 -40.30 4.85
CA LEU A 539 12.78 -40.07 4.43
C LEU A 539 12.63 -38.64 3.91
N ASP A 540 12.10 -38.48 2.70
CA ASP A 540 11.79 -37.16 2.14
C ASP A 540 10.36 -36.74 2.52
N ILE A 541 10.24 -35.76 3.42
CA ILE A 541 8.95 -35.22 3.88
C ILE A 541 8.55 -33.93 3.15
N SER A 542 9.29 -33.49 2.14
CA SER A 542 9.05 -32.21 1.44
C SER A 542 7.63 -32.12 0.84
N ASN A 543 7.09 -33.24 0.39
CA ASN A 543 5.75 -33.34 -0.22
C ASN A 543 4.68 -33.85 0.76
N LEU A 544 5.03 -34.03 2.04
CA LEU A 544 4.09 -34.50 3.06
C LEU A 544 3.06 -33.42 3.43
N PHE A 545 3.41 -32.14 3.25
CA PHE A 545 2.59 -31.01 3.71
C PHE A 545 2.12 -30.14 2.52
N GLU A 546 0.84 -29.80 2.53
CA GLU A 546 0.15 -28.95 1.55
C GLU A 546 -0.31 -27.65 2.22
N ASP A 547 0.10 -26.51 1.66
CA ASP A 547 -0.31 -25.19 2.12
C ASP A 547 -0.34 -24.20 0.96
N SER A 548 -0.98 -23.05 1.19
CA SER A 548 -0.96 -21.90 0.26
C SER A 548 -0.24 -20.70 0.86
N ILE A 549 0.57 -20.94 1.88
CA ILE A 549 1.23 -19.92 2.70
C ILE A 549 2.62 -19.72 2.10
N SER A 550 3.10 -18.49 2.10
CA SER A 550 4.48 -18.23 1.70
C SER A 550 5.28 -17.73 2.89
N GLY A 551 6.49 -18.22 3.06
CA GLY A 551 7.43 -17.77 4.07
C GLY A 551 8.72 -18.59 3.98
N ASN A 552 9.61 -18.37 4.94
CA ASN A 552 10.72 -19.27 5.18
C ASN A 552 10.16 -20.60 5.70
N LEU A 553 10.60 -21.69 5.10
CA LEU A 553 10.13 -23.03 5.42
C LEU A 553 11.07 -23.64 6.44
N GLU A 554 10.51 -24.32 7.43
CA GLU A 554 11.25 -25.11 8.40
C GLU A 554 10.62 -26.50 8.52
N TYR A 555 11.46 -27.53 8.61
CA TYR A 555 11.02 -28.90 8.80
C TYR A 555 11.54 -29.42 10.15
N TYR A 556 10.71 -30.21 10.81
CA TYR A 556 11.02 -30.80 12.12
C TYR A 556 11.00 -32.32 12.01
N ALA A 557 11.98 -32.98 12.64
CA ALA A 557 12.00 -34.43 12.78
C ALA A 557 12.68 -34.84 14.09
N HIS A 558 11.95 -35.51 14.98
CA HIS A 558 12.49 -35.99 16.26
C HIS A 558 11.70 -37.20 16.79
N TYR A 559 12.22 -37.84 17.85
CA TYR A 559 11.50 -38.91 18.59
C TYR A 559 10.49 -38.38 19.61
N ALA A 560 10.43 -37.06 19.76
CA ALA A 560 9.55 -36.38 20.70
C ALA A 560 8.48 -35.60 19.93
N ALA A 561 7.28 -35.52 20.50
CA ALA A 561 6.15 -34.88 19.84
C ALA A 561 6.27 -33.34 19.82
N HIS A 562 7.06 -32.76 20.71
CA HIS A 562 7.35 -31.33 20.76
C HIS A 562 8.78 -31.10 21.27
N ASP A 563 9.33 -29.92 20.99
CA ASP A 563 10.64 -29.53 21.50
C ASP A 563 10.67 -29.55 23.03
N ASN A 564 11.83 -29.90 23.59
CA ASN A 564 12.06 -30.06 25.03
C ASN A 564 11.21 -31.13 25.73
N THR A 565 10.39 -31.91 25.01
CA THR A 565 9.74 -33.08 25.59
C THR A 565 10.67 -34.30 25.54
N PRO A 566 10.84 -35.05 26.64
CA PRO A 566 11.63 -36.27 26.63
C PRO A 566 11.08 -37.26 25.60
N ALA A 567 11.95 -37.77 24.73
CA ALA A 567 11.58 -38.82 23.79
C ALA A 567 11.11 -40.05 24.59
N LYS A 568 9.94 -40.60 24.26
CA LYS A 568 9.38 -41.72 25.02
C LYS A 568 10.12 -43.03 24.80
N ASN A 569 10.58 -43.28 23.57
CA ASN A 569 11.29 -44.49 23.16
C ASN A 569 12.25 -44.17 21.99
N PRO A 570 13.29 -43.34 22.18
CA PRO A 570 14.30 -43.13 21.14
C PRO A 570 15.05 -44.43 20.86
N ILE A 571 15.62 -44.61 19.67
CA ILE A 571 16.53 -45.72 19.38
C ILE A 571 17.93 -45.35 19.92
N PRO A 572 18.43 -45.98 21.00
CA PRO A 572 19.73 -45.62 21.57
C PRO A 572 20.85 -45.84 20.55
N GLY A 573 21.73 -44.86 20.39
CA GLY A 573 22.83 -44.88 19.41
C GLY A 573 22.46 -44.48 17.97
N VAL A 574 21.21 -44.05 17.69
CA VAL A 574 20.78 -43.53 16.37
C VAL A 574 20.26 -42.10 16.51
N LYS A 575 20.89 -41.16 15.80
CA LYS A 575 20.49 -39.74 15.76
C LYS A 575 19.49 -39.48 14.63
N VAL A 576 18.58 -38.53 14.85
CA VAL A 576 17.65 -38.00 13.84
C VAL A 576 18.07 -36.59 13.49
N SER A 577 18.14 -36.27 12.21
CA SER A 577 18.34 -34.91 11.71
C SER A 577 17.43 -34.65 10.51
N VAL A 578 17.06 -33.39 10.28
CA VAL A 578 16.34 -32.95 9.07
C VAL A 578 17.03 -31.72 8.50
N ASP A 579 17.11 -31.64 7.18
CA ASP A 579 17.65 -30.47 6.49
C ASP A 579 16.54 -29.55 5.95
N ASP A 580 16.94 -28.37 5.45
CA ASP A 580 16.03 -27.36 4.90
C ASP A 580 15.21 -27.86 3.69
N SER A 581 15.61 -28.97 3.06
CA SER A 581 14.86 -29.58 1.96
C SER A 581 13.73 -30.49 2.44
N GLY A 582 13.70 -30.82 3.74
CA GLY A 582 12.79 -31.79 4.30
C GLY A 582 13.29 -33.23 4.15
N LEU A 583 14.61 -33.44 4.00
CA LEU A 583 15.19 -34.78 4.02
C LEU A 583 15.54 -35.16 5.46
N VAL A 584 14.76 -36.08 6.03
CA VAL A 584 15.01 -36.65 7.35
C VAL A 584 16.04 -37.77 7.23
N THR A 585 17.07 -37.77 8.08
CA THR A 585 18.12 -38.79 8.14
C THR A 585 18.15 -39.40 9.53
N LEU A 586 18.14 -40.73 9.60
CA LEU A 586 18.36 -41.51 10.82
C LEU A 586 19.66 -42.28 10.65
N ALA A 587 20.67 -41.95 11.45
CA ALA A 587 22.01 -42.52 11.31
C ALA A 587 22.64 -42.87 12.66
N GLY A 588 23.30 -44.02 12.74
CA GLY A 588 24.05 -44.45 13.93
C GLY A 588 24.16 -45.97 14.05
N THR A 589 24.39 -46.47 15.26
CA THR A 589 24.45 -47.92 15.54
C THR A 589 23.56 -48.19 16.75
N PRO A 590 22.41 -48.87 16.59
CA PRO A 590 21.53 -49.19 17.70
C PRO A 590 22.28 -49.96 18.81
N THR A 591 22.19 -49.51 20.05
CA THR A 591 22.91 -50.12 21.20
C THR A 591 22.02 -50.98 22.09
N ALA A 592 20.70 -50.85 21.98
CA ALA A 592 19.73 -51.63 22.76
C ALA A 592 18.46 -51.98 21.98
N GLU A 593 17.80 -53.08 22.38
CA GLU A 593 16.47 -53.44 21.88
C GLU A 593 15.45 -52.36 22.25
N THR A 594 14.75 -51.84 21.24
CA THR A 594 13.75 -50.78 21.40
C THR A 594 12.53 -51.12 20.57
N ASN A 595 11.35 -51.03 21.18
CA ASN A 595 10.08 -51.37 20.54
C ASN A 595 9.12 -50.17 20.54
N GLY A 596 8.30 -50.06 19.49
CA GLY A 596 7.25 -49.03 19.42
C GLY A 596 7.79 -47.60 19.29
N VAL A 597 8.87 -47.43 18.53
CA VAL A 597 9.50 -46.13 18.25
C VAL A 597 8.62 -45.33 17.29
N ILE A 598 8.34 -44.07 17.63
CA ILE A 598 7.59 -43.15 16.77
C ILE A 598 8.52 -42.02 16.34
N LEU A 599 8.62 -41.81 15.04
CA LEU A 599 9.22 -40.62 14.43
C LEU A 599 8.12 -39.58 14.23
N TYR A 600 8.31 -38.41 14.83
CA TYR A 600 7.45 -37.24 14.68
C TYR A 600 8.04 -36.31 13.64
N VAL A 601 7.23 -35.88 12.67
CA VAL A 601 7.62 -34.89 11.66
C VAL A 601 6.59 -33.78 11.51
N ALA A 602 7.04 -32.55 11.28
CA ALA A 602 6.19 -31.39 11.04
C ALA A 602 6.83 -30.42 10.05
N LYS A 603 6.03 -29.45 9.60
CA LYS A 603 6.45 -28.30 8.82
C LYS A 603 5.99 -27.01 9.49
N GLY A 604 6.92 -26.07 9.62
CA GLY A 604 6.68 -24.69 10.01
C GLY A 604 6.86 -23.73 8.84
N ILE A 605 6.15 -22.61 8.88
CA ILE A 605 6.33 -21.49 7.96
C ILE A 605 6.43 -20.20 8.76
N ASN A 606 7.51 -19.47 8.54
CA ASN A 606 7.81 -18.21 9.18
C ASN A 606 7.92 -17.09 8.12
N PHE A 607 7.04 -16.10 8.20
CA PHE A 607 7.00 -14.91 7.36
C PHE A 607 7.12 -13.61 8.16
N SER A 608 7.06 -13.65 9.49
CA SER A 608 7.28 -12.50 10.38
C SER A 608 8.76 -12.27 10.69
N GLY A 609 9.62 -13.29 10.50
CA GLY A 609 11.05 -13.23 10.78
C GLY A 609 11.41 -13.40 12.26
N GLY A 610 10.49 -13.91 13.08
CA GLY A 610 10.75 -14.30 14.47
C GLY A 610 11.58 -15.58 14.58
N GLU A 611 11.89 -16.01 15.81
CA GLU A 611 12.54 -17.32 16.06
C GLU A 611 11.55 -18.49 15.99
N GLU A 612 10.25 -18.21 16.15
CA GLU A 612 9.16 -19.19 16.11
C GLU A 612 8.42 -19.12 14.75
N ASN A 613 7.82 -20.23 14.32
CA ASN A 613 6.97 -20.22 13.12
C ASN A 613 5.65 -19.48 13.34
N ASP A 614 5.19 -18.79 12.31
CA ASP A 614 3.88 -18.12 12.35
C ASP A 614 2.72 -19.10 12.13
N VAL A 615 2.98 -20.16 11.36
CA VAL A 615 2.02 -21.25 11.12
C VAL A 615 2.77 -22.59 11.11
N GLU A 616 2.26 -23.56 11.86
CA GLU A 616 2.80 -24.91 11.95
C GLU A 616 1.76 -25.96 11.57
N SER A 617 2.21 -27.06 10.98
CA SER A 617 1.38 -28.24 10.74
C SER A 617 1.12 -28.99 12.04
N GLU A 618 0.04 -29.77 12.08
CA GLU A 618 -0.07 -30.83 13.09
C GLU A 618 1.10 -31.83 12.95
N MET A 619 1.58 -32.33 14.09
CA MET A 619 2.64 -33.34 14.13
C MET A 619 2.17 -34.66 13.52
N VAL A 620 2.97 -35.21 12.62
CA VAL A 620 2.69 -36.46 11.92
C VAL A 620 3.50 -37.60 12.50
N GLU A 621 2.83 -38.69 12.87
CA GLU A 621 3.45 -39.87 13.47
C GLU A 621 3.78 -40.96 12.42
N ILE A 622 5.03 -41.41 12.40
CA ILE A 622 5.51 -42.56 11.61
C ILE A 622 6.07 -43.62 12.57
N LEU A 623 5.43 -44.78 12.63
CA LEU A 623 5.89 -45.91 13.44
C LEU A 623 7.09 -46.58 12.75
N LEU A 624 8.22 -46.70 13.46
CA LEU A 624 9.41 -47.37 12.97
C LEU A 624 9.44 -48.86 13.37
N PRO A 625 10.14 -49.73 12.62
CA PRO A 625 10.35 -51.13 12.99
C PRO A 625 11.08 -51.29 14.33
N ASN A 626 10.83 -52.41 15.01
CA ASN A 626 11.51 -52.74 16.26
C ASN A 626 12.99 -53.08 16.02
N VAL A 627 13.87 -52.62 16.91
CA VAL A 627 15.29 -52.99 16.88
C VAL A 627 15.43 -54.44 17.34
N GLN A 628 15.91 -55.31 16.45
CA GLN A 628 16.13 -56.72 16.73
C GLN A 628 17.37 -56.94 17.60
N PRO A 629 17.39 -58.00 18.44
CA PRO A 629 18.57 -58.38 19.21
C PRO A 629 19.77 -58.71 18.31
N SER A 630 20.98 -58.51 18.84
CA SER A 630 22.21 -58.93 18.16
C SER A 630 22.33 -60.47 18.16
N ASP A 631 22.85 -61.06 17.09
CA ASP A 631 23.17 -62.50 17.03
C ASP A 631 24.44 -62.89 17.82
N VAL A 632 25.11 -61.91 18.44
CA VAL A 632 26.35 -62.11 19.21
C VAL A 632 26.24 -61.32 20.50
N ALA A 633 26.29 -62.01 21.65
CA ALA A 633 26.25 -61.38 22.97
C ALA A 633 27.62 -60.74 23.31
N PRO A 634 27.69 -59.43 23.61
CA PRO A 634 28.84 -58.82 24.28
C PRO A 634 28.54 -58.63 25.78
N GLU A 635 29.52 -58.91 26.64
CA GLU A 635 29.54 -58.46 28.03
C GLU A 635 29.89 -56.96 28.10
N PRO A 636 29.39 -56.20 29.09
CA PRO A 636 29.77 -54.81 29.28
C PRO A 636 31.25 -54.70 29.67
N PRO A 637 32.03 -53.74 29.13
CA PRO A 637 33.39 -53.49 29.55
C PRO A 637 33.42 -53.01 31.00
N THR A 638 34.20 -53.69 31.84
CA THR A 638 34.48 -53.24 33.21
C THR A 638 35.62 -52.24 33.15
N ALA A 639 35.37 -50.97 33.48
CA ALA A 639 36.42 -49.97 33.55
C ALA A 639 37.45 -50.28 34.65
N SER A 640 38.69 -49.85 34.45
CA SER A 640 39.82 -50.05 35.37
C SER A 640 40.64 -48.77 35.54
N ILE A 641 41.43 -48.67 36.60
CA ILE A 641 42.31 -47.51 36.85
C ILE A 641 43.27 -47.20 35.68
N ALA A 642 43.59 -48.19 34.83
CA ALA A 642 44.40 -47.98 33.64
C ALA A 642 43.70 -47.09 32.59
N ASP A 643 42.38 -46.97 32.66
CA ASP A 643 41.60 -46.10 31.78
C ASP A 643 41.85 -44.62 32.08
N LEU A 644 42.50 -44.24 33.17
CA LEU A 644 42.93 -42.85 33.39
C LEU A 644 44.19 -42.48 32.60
N GLN A 645 44.91 -43.45 32.02
CA GLN A 645 46.17 -43.21 31.32
C GLN A 645 45.97 -42.61 29.91
N ASN A 646 46.96 -41.81 29.48
CA ASN A 646 47.10 -41.24 28.13
C ASN A 646 45.92 -40.37 27.65
N LYS A 647 45.26 -39.69 28.58
CA LYS A 647 44.21 -38.70 28.30
C LYS A 647 44.38 -37.52 29.25
N PHE A 648 43.99 -36.34 28.79
CA PHE A 648 43.88 -35.18 29.67
C PHE A 648 42.61 -35.34 30.49
N LEU A 649 42.75 -35.21 31.80
CA LEU A 649 41.67 -35.30 32.77
C LEU A 649 41.55 -33.95 33.45
N HIS A 650 40.47 -33.24 33.14
CA HIS A 650 40.19 -31.88 33.57
C HIS A 650 39.28 -31.91 34.80
N PHE A 651 39.51 -31.01 35.74
CA PHE A 651 38.71 -30.87 36.96
C PHE A 651 38.84 -29.46 37.53
N VAL A 652 37.85 -29.02 38.30
CA VAL A 652 37.90 -27.72 38.99
C VAL A 652 38.62 -27.87 40.32
N GLU A 653 39.51 -26.94 40.63
CA GLU A 653 40.09 -26.85 41.98
C GLU A 653 40.17 -25.41 42.50
N VAL A 654 39.95 -25.27 43.80
CA VAL A 654 39.99 -23.99 44.51
C VAL A 654 41.37 -23.84 45.15
N GLY A 655 42.11 -22.80 44.77
CA GLY A 655 43.45 -22.58 45.32
C GLY A 655 44.04 -21.22 44.95
N ASN A 656 45.31 -21.01 45.29
CA ASN A 656 46.08 -19.81 44.91
C ASN A 656 47.27 -20.19 44.00
N ASN A 657 47.86 -19.19 43.35
CA ASN A 657 49.07 -19.35 42.53
C ASN A 657 50.23 -18.51 43.09
N GLY A 658 50.43 -18.56 44.42
CA GLY A 658 51.42 -17.72 45.12
C GLY A 658 50.94 -16.29 45.42
N THR A 659 49.63 -16.04 45.30
CA THR A 659 48.97 -14.78 45.68
C THR A 659 48.11 -14.98 46.93
N ASN A 660 47.73 -13.91 47.63
CA ASN A 660 46.84 -13.99 48.80
C ASN A 660 45.36 -14.31 48.46
N TYR A 661 45.01 -14.45 47.18
CA TYR A 661 43.64 -14.67 46.72
C TYR A 661 43.42 -16.10 46.23
N THR A 662 42.29 -16.68 46.63
CA THR A 662 41.83 -17.99 46.21
C THR A 662 40.82 -17.84 45.08
N SER A 663 40.89 -18.69 44.06
CA SER A 663 39.95 -18.72 42.93
C SER A 663 39.73 -20.15 42.45
N ALA A 664 38.66 -20.38 41.68
CA ALA A 664 38.53 -21.60 40.89
C ALA A 664 39.55 -21.60 39.74
N TRP A 665 40.17 -22.74 39.50
CA TRP A 665 41.09 -22.98 38.40
C TRP A 665 40.66 -24.25 37.67
N CYS A 666 40.67 -24.23 36.33
CA CYS A 666 40.73 -25.48 35.59
C CYS A 666 42.13 -26.07 35.74
N ASN A 667 42.20 -27.15 36.52
CA ASN A 667 43.36 -28.01 36.59
C ASN A 667 43.21 -29.16 35.60
N SER A 668 44.34 -29.72 35.19
CA SER A 668 44.37 -30.87 34.30
C SER A 668 45.52 -31.79 34.69
N ILE A 669 45.25 -33.08 34.68
CA ILE A 669 46.23 -34.13 34.95
C ILE A 669 46.33 -35.06 33.75
N TYR A 670 47.56 -35.49 33.44
CA TYR A 670 47.83 -36.45 32.38
C TYR A 670 48.78 -37.54 32.90
N PHE A 671 48.30 -38.77 32.90
CA PHE A 671 49.09 -39.94 33.30
C PHE A 671 49.74 -40.56 32.05
N ASP A 672 51.02 -40.28 31.81
CA ASP A 672 51.74 -40.85 30.66
C ASP A 672 52.13 -42.29 30.96
N SER A 673 51.54 -43.25 30.26
CA SER A 673 51.87 -44.67 30.46
C SER A 673 53.26 -45.04 29.93
N THR A 674 53.80 -44.26 28.99
CA THR A 674 55.08 -44.54 28.33
C THR A 674 56.25 -44.11 29.22
N SER A 675 56.19 -42.90 29.76
CA SER A 675 57.23 -42.40 30.67
C SER A 675 56.98 -42.72 32.16
N GLN A 676 55.79 -43.23 32.49
CA GLN A 676 55.34 -43.46 33.87
C GLN A 676 55.44 -42.20 34.74
N LYS A 677 55.09 -41.05 34.14
CA LYS A 677 55.07 -39.75 34.81
C LYS A 677 53.68 -39.15 34.86
N ILE A 678 53.41 -38.45 35.94
CA ILE A 678 52.22 -37.61 36.12
C ILE A 678 52.59 -36.20 35.68
N TYR A 679 51.81 -35.66 34.76
CA TYR A 679 51.88 -34.26 34.35
C TYR A 679 50.71 -33.52 35.00
N TRP A 680 51.01 -32.53 35.84
CA TRP A 680 49.98 -31.71 36.52
C TRP A 680 50.06 -30.25 36.04
N SER A 681 48.94 -29.67 35.63
CA SER A 681 48.92 -28.33 35.02
C SER A 681 49.47 -27.24 35.93
N LYS A 682 50.29 -26.33 35.39
CA LYS A 682 50.72 -25.10 36.08
C LYS A 682 49.56 -24.11 36.09
N ARG A 683 49.27 -23.51 37.25
CA ARG A 683 48.26 -22.45 37.35
C ARG A 683 48.79 -21.16 36.70
N THR A 684 48.01 -20.59 35.78
CA THR A 684 48.24 -19.28 35.14
C THR A 684 46.90 -18.55 35.02
N ASP A 685 46.87 -17.23 34.80
CA ASP A 685 45.59 -16.50 34.70
C ASP A 685 44.65 -17.03 33.60
N VAL A 686 45.17 -17.74 32.61
CA VAL A 686 44.36 -18.45 31.59
C VAL A 686 43.57 -19.60 32.22
N ASN A 687 44.13 -20.31 33.20
CA ASN A 687 43.47 -21.41 33.91
C ASN A 687 42.25 -20.97 34.73
N LYS A 688 42.02 -19.66 34.92
CA LYS A 688 40.77 -19.14 35.50
C LYS A 688 39.61 -19.10 34.50
N GLN A 689 39.88 -19.34 33.22
CA GLN A 689 38.92 -19.21 32.12
C GLN A 689 38.81 -20.49 31.29
N SER A 690 39.91 -21.23 31.13
CA SER A 690 39.99 -22.37 30.23
C SER A 690 41.00 -23.41 30.72
N CYS A 691 40.75 -24.68 30.40
CA CYS A 691 41.71 -25.76 30.58
C CYS A 691 42.73 -25.74 29.44
N ILE A 692 44.01 -25.57 29.78
CA ILE A 692 45.09 -25.54 28.79
C ILE A 692 45.47 -26.97 28.41
N GLU A 693 45.19 -27.36 27.16
CA GLU A 693 45.64 -28.62 26.54
C GLU A 693 46.77 -28.39 25.52
N ASP A 694 47.25 -29.46 24.89
CA ASP A 694 48.17 -29.48 23.73
C ASP A 694 49.68 -29.30 23.97
N ASP A 695 50.11 -28.76 25.12
CA ASP A 695 51.55 -28.62 25.42
C ASP A 695 51.90 -29.02 26.87
N LEU A 696 52.54 -30.18 27.02
CA LEU A 696 53.05 -30.68 28.31
C LEU A 696 54.10 -29.75 28.96
N SER A 697 54.64 -28.75 28.24
CA SER A 697 55.50 -27.71 28.83
C SER A 697 54.77 -26.82 29.87
N ASN A 698 53.43 -26.75 29.76
CA ASN A 698 52.54 -26.07 30.71
C ASN A 698 52.26 -26.89 31.98
N TYR A 699 52.88 -28.06 32.14
CA TYR A 699 52.67 -28.97 33.26
C TYR A 699 53.96 -29.16 34.09
N TYR A 700 53.82 -29.50 35.37
CA TYR A 700 54.90 -30.05 36.20
C TYR A 700 55.02 -31.55 35.91
N SER A 701 56.23 -32.08 35.70
CA SER A 701 56.46 -33.48 35.27
C SER A 701 57.48 -34.25 36.11
N GLU A 702 57.60 -33.87 37.38
CA GLU A 702 58.62 -34.40 38.29
C GLU A 702 58.16 -35.65 39.06
N ILE A 703 56.89 -36.04 38.90
CA ILE A 703 56.25 -37.11 39.67
C ILE A 703 56.18 -38.37 38.80
N SER A 704 56.88 -39.42 39.22
CA SER A 704 56.78 -40.77 38.67
C SER A 704 55.70 -41.57 39.39
N TYR A 705 55.09 -42.53 38.72
CA TYR A 705 54.03 -43.38 39.29
C TYR A 705 54.15 -44.85 38.90
N THR A 706 53.54 -45.73 39.72
CA THR A 706 53.27 -47.14 39.40
C THR A 706 51.78 -47.44 39.57
N ILE A 707 51.31 -48.52 38.94
CA ILE A 707 49.96 -49.04 39.18
C ILE A 707 50.08 -50.30 40.03
N GLU A 708 49.58 -50.24 41.26
CA GLU A 708 49.65 -51.34 42.23
C GLU A 708 48.34 -51.47 43.00
N GLY A 709 47.78 -52.69 43.04
CA GLY A 709 46.56 -52.97 43.79
C GLY A 709 45.31 -52.25 43.28
N GLY A 710 45.28 -51.88 41.98
CA GLY A 710 44.16 -51.12 41.39
C GLY A 710 44.25 -49.61 41.58
N LEU A 711 45.39 -49.10 42.07
CA LEU A 711 45.63 -47.68 42.34
C LEU A 711 46.80 -47.16 41.51
N ILE A 712 46.76 -45.90 41.08
CA ILE A 712 47.96 -45.16 40.62
C ILE A 712 48.65 -44.58 41.86
N LYS A 713 49.92 -44.90 42.09
CA LYS A 713 50.70 -44.45 43.26
C LYS A 713 51.97 -43.72 42.83
N SER A 714 52.25 -42.56 43.42
CA SER A 714 53.52 -41.83 43.19
C SER A 714 54.72 -42.59 43.78
N THR A 715 55.89 -42.51 43.14
CA THR A 715 57.10 -43.26 43.55
C THR A 715 58.36 -42.42 43.83
N ASN A 716 58.33 -41.11 43.59
CA ASN A 716 59.50 -40.23 43.77
C ASN A 716 59.17 -38.82 44.29
N PHE A 717 57.97 -38.63 44.84
CA PHE A 717 57.61 -37.39 45.51
C PHE A 717 58.24 -37.40 46.91
N GLU A 718 58.74 -36.27 47.42
CA GLU A 718 59.51 -36.22 48.68
C GLU A 718 58.74 -36.71 49.92
N GLN A 719 57.44 -37.01 49.77
CA GLN A 719 56.66 -37.86 50.66
C GLN A 719 55.86 -38.85 49.78
N ASP A 720 56.03 -40.16 49.97
CA ASP A 720 55.34 -41.27 49.24
C ASP A 720 53.80 -41.29 49.48
N GLY A 721 53.12 -40.18 49.20
CA GLY A 721 51.78 -39.90 49.72
C GLY A 721 50.65 -39.91 48.68
N MET A 722 50.93 -39.71 47.39
CA MET A 722 49.85 -39.55 46.40
C MET A 722 49.33 -40.88 45.84
N GLN A 723 48.02 -41.09 45.95
CA GLN A 723 47.33 -42.28 45.43
C GLN A 723 46.02 -41.89 44.75
N PHE A 724 45.72 -42.50 43.60
CA PHE A 724 44.47 -42.33 42.87
C PHE A 724 43.73 -43.66 42.78
N GLU A 725 42.47 -43.67 43.21
CA GLU A 725 41.54 -44.80 43.17
C GLU A 725 40.35 -44.43 42.28
N LEU A 726 40.07 -45.24 41.26
CA LEU A 726 38.89 -45.08 40.42
C LEU A 726 37.69 -45.65 41.18
N VAL A 727 36.74 -44.78 41.52
CA VAL A 727 35.52 -45.14 42.25
C VAL A 727 34.42 -45.56 41.26
N GLU A 728 34.26 -44.79 40.18
CA GLU A 728 33.33 -45.08 39.09
C GLU A 728 33.79 -44.46 37.78
N SER A 729 33.38 -45.06 36.67
CA SER A 729 33.43 -44.46 35.35
C SER A 729 32.04 -44.48 34.74
N SER A 730 31.56 -43.34 34.27
CA SER A 730 30.35 -43.24 33.46
C SER A 730 30.70 -42.73 32.06
N ILE A 731 30.13 -43.38 31.06
CA ILE A 731 30.08 -42.86 29.68
C ILE A 731 28.67 -42.30 29.54
N TYR A 732 28.52 -40.98 29.57
CA TYR A 732 27.23 -40.36 29.33
C TYR A 732 26.95 -40.38 27.83
N ASP A 733 25.77 -40.90 27.44
CA ASP A 733 25.50 -41.41 26.10
C ASP A 733 25.19 -40.33 25.04
N ASP A 734 25.16 -39.05 25.40
CA ASP A 734 24.77 -37.98 24.47
C ASP A 734 25.73 -36.76 24.56
N GLU A 735 26.76 -36.77 23.72
CA GLU A 735 27.71 -35.68 23.39
C GLU A 735 28.74 -35.17 24.42
N MET A 736 28.97 -35.83 25.57
CA MET A 736 29.95 -35.33 26.56
C MET A 736 30.93 -36.40 27.04
N SER A 737 32.17 -35.96 27.29
CA SER A 737 33.33 -36.74 27.70
C SER A 737 33.13 -37.89 28.68
N ASN A 738 34.06 -38.84 28.65
CA ASN A 738 34.23 -39.78 29.76
C ASN A 738 34.36 -39.00 31.08
N HIS A 739 33.52 -39.36 32.05
CA HIS A 739 33.56 -38.88 33.42
C HIS A 739 34.14 -39.98 34.32
N TYR A 740 35.10 -39.61 35.17
CA TYR A 740 35.72 -40.52 36.13
C TYR A 740 35.65 -39.93 37.53
N LEU A 741 34.98 -40.64 38.44
CA LEU A 741 34.99 -40.30 39.85
C LEU A 741 36.21 -40.95 40.51
N VAL A 742 37.12 -40.14 41.04
CA VAL A 742 38.42 -40.61 41.53
C VAL A 742 38.67 -40.09 42.95
N LYS A 743 39.05 -41.01 43.84
CA LYS A 743 39.59 -40.67 45.15
C LYS A 743 41.07 -40.38 45.03
N TYR A 744 41.46 -39.15 45.37
CA TYR A 744 42.83 -38.69 45.43
C TYR A 744 43.26 -38.59 46.90
N SER A 745 44.24 -39.40 47.29
CA SER A 745 44.83 -39.36 48.64
C SER A 745 46.22 -38.72 48.59
N TYR A 746 46.55 -37.87 49.56
CA TYR A 746 47.86 -37.25 49.73
C TYR A 746 48.20 -37.09 51.23
N LEU A 747 49.44 -36.70 51.54
CA LEU A 747 49.88 -36.37 52.91
C LEU A 747 49.92 -34.86 53.07
N ASP A 748 49.23 -34.33 54.08
CA ASP A 748 49.18 -32.88 54.36
C ASP A 748 50.37 -32.46 55.23
N ASP A 749 51.32 -31.73 54.63
CA ASP A 749 52.53 -31.25 55.28
C ASP A 749 52.39 -29.88 55.95
N GLU A 750 51.21 -29.24 55.85
CA GLU A 750 50.88 -28.01 56.57
C GLU A 750 50.29 -28.29 57.97
N SER A 751 50.03 -29.55 58.31
CA SER A 751 49.52 -30.00 59.60
C SER A 751 50.64 -30.35 60.60
N ASP A 752 50.42 -30.11 61.90
CA ASP A 752 51.41 -30.37 62.96
C ASP A 752 51.75 -31.89 63.12
N GLU A 753 50.91 -32.78 62.60
CA GLU A 753 51.10 -34.23 62.50
C GLU A 753 50.83 -34.66 61.05
N LEU A 754 51.76 -35.37 60.38
CA LEU A 754 51.55 -35.85 58.99
C LEU A 754 50.28 -36.72 58.88
N GLU A 755 49.17 -36.14 58.47
CA GLU A 755 47.89 -36.82 58.27
C GLU A 755 47.65 -37.10 56.78
N SER A 756 47.10 -38.27 56.48
CA SER A 756 46.67 -38.58 55.11
C SER A 756 45.28 -38.01 54.88
N VAL A 757 45.15 -37.19 53.85
CA VAL A 757 43.89 -36.59 53.39
C VAL A 757 43.45 -37.30 52.11
N THR A 758 42.18 -37.68 52.04
CA THR A 758 41.56 -38.22 50.83
C THR A 758 40.44 -37.29 50.38
N GLU A 759 40.48 -36.89 49.11
CA GLU A 759 39.48 -36.06 48.46
C GLU A 759 38.86 -36.80 47.26
N VAL A 760 37.60 -36.51 46.93
CA VAL A 760 36.93 -37.02 45.73
C VAL A 760 36.89 -35.94 44.65
N TYR A 761 37.26 -36.32 43.42
CA TYR A 761 37.22 -35.45 42.24
C TYR A 761 36.56 -36.15 41.06
N GLY A 762 35.71 -35.42 40.35
CA GLY A 762 35.17 -35.73 39.04
C GLY A 762 36.10 -35.22 37.96
N TYR A 763 36.67 -36.15 37.22
CA TYR A 763 37.59 -35.88 36.12
C TYR A 763 36.87 -36.05 34.78
N TYR A 764 36.98 -35.03 33.93
CA TYR A 764 36.35 -34.97 32.63
C TYR A 764 37.39 -35.01 31.51
N THR A 765 37.17 -35.78 30.45
CA THR A 765 38.06 -35.74 29.27
C THR A 765 37.76 -34.58 28.32
N ASP A 766 36.64 -33.88 28.51
CA ASP A 766 36.27 -32.70 27.75
C ASP A 766 36.34 -31.51 28.69
N LYS A 767 37.22 -30.58 28.37
CA LYS A 767 37.41 -29.37 29.15
C LYS A 767 36.15 -28.52 29.26
N ARG A 768 35.21 -28.59 28.29
CA ARG A 768 33.98 -27.77 28.28
C ARG A 768 33.14 -27.99 29.54
N GLU A 769 33.16 -29.20 30.11
CA GLU A 769 32.45 -29.55 31.35
C GLU A 769 32.98 -28.80 32.56
N VAL A 770 34.28 -28.53 32.59
CA VAL A 770 34.95 -27.80 33.67
C VAL A 770 34.90 -26.29 33.41
N GLU A 771 35.05 -25.88 32.14
CA GLU A 771 35.05 -24.48 31.72
C GLU A 771 33.70 -23.79 31.93
N LYS A 772 32.59 -24.51 31.75
CA LYS A 772 31.24 -23.99 32.00
C LYS A 772 31.03 -23.56 33.47
N GLU A 773 31.83 -24.08 34.40
CA GLU A 773 31.65 -23.80 35.84
C GLU A 773 32.57 -22.68 36.36
N ILE A 774 33.70 -22.39 35.70
CA ILE A 774 34.76 -21.56 36.32
C ILE A 774 34.82 -20.09 35.88
N TYR A 775 34.17 -19.71 34.78
CA TYR A 775 34.24 -18.33 34.24
C TYR A 775 32.96 -17.86 33.55
N GLN A 776 31.93 -17.64 34.35
CA GLN A 776 30.60 -17.29 33.85
C GLN A 776 30.29 -15.80 34.07
N PRO A 777 29.57 -15.11 33.17
CA PRO A 777 29.18 -13.73 33.42
C PRO A 777 28.15 -13.65 34.57
N ILE A 778 28.19 -12.58 35.36
CA ILE A 778 27.11 -12.35 36.34
C ILE A 778 25.79 -11.99 35.65
N GLY A 779 24.67 -12.43 36.21
CA GLY A 779 23.33 -12.10 35.72
C GLY A 779 22.99 -10.61 35.89
N ARG A 780 22.36 -10.01 34.87
CA ARG A 780 22.05 -8.56 34.81
C ARG A 780 20.57 -8.21 34.93
N SER A 781 19.69 -9.19 35.17
CA SER A 781 18.30 -8.99 35.55
C SER A 781 17.76 -10.28 36.20
N MET A 782 16.60 -10.20 36.86
CA MET A 782 15.91 -11.41 37.35
C MET A 782 15.43 -12.32 36.22
N ASN A 783 15.08 -11.75 35.06
CA ASN A 783 14.43 -12.48 33.96
C ASN A 783 15.42 -13.07 32.94
N ASN A 784 16.69 -12.69 33.00
CA ASN A 784 17.74 -13.12 32.05
C ASN A 784 19.02 -13.49 32.80
N ALA A 785 18.90 -14.39 33.76
CA ALA A 785 19.97 -14.75 34.66
C ALA A 785 20.56 -16.12 34.27
N PRO A 786 21.83 -16.21 33.87
CA PRO A 786 22.44 -17.47 33.45
C PRO A 786 22.75 -18.32 34.67
N TRP A 787 21.82 -19.20 35.05
CA TRP A 787 22.11 -20.28 35.99
C TRP A 787 23.06 -21.27 35.34
N VAL A 788 24.07 -21.69 36.10
CA VAL A 788 25.09 -22.63 35.65
C VAL A 788 24.83 -23.92 36.38
N VAL A 789 24.45 -24.98 35.65
CA VAL A 789 24.18 -26.30 36.22
C VAL A 789 25.48 -27.12 36.24
N GLY A 790 25.81 -27.68 37.40
CA GLY A 790 26.90 -28.63 37.58
C GLY A 790 26.38 -29.94 38.19
N LEU A 791 26.78 -31.06 37.59
CA LEU A 791 26.47 -32.39 38.09
C LEU A 791 27.47 -32.73 39.21
N THR A 792 26.98 -33.17 40.37
CA THR A 792 27.80 -33.47 41.55
C THR A 792 27.56 -34.89 42.04
N HIS A 793 28.62 -35.56 42.48
CA HIS A 793 28.57 -36.90 43.05
C HIS A 793 28.95 -36.91 44.53
N THR A 794 28.26 -37.76 45.29
CA THR A 794 28.63 -38.14 46.67
C THR A 794 28.75 -39.65 46.80
N VAL A 795 29.68 -40.09 47.65
CA VAL A 795 29.97 -41.48 47.97
C VAL A 795 29.57 -41.73 49.41
N ILE A 796 28.33 -42.18 49.62
CA ILE A 796 27.77 -42.47 50.95
C ILE A 796 27.64 -43.99 51.11
N ASP A 797 28.27 -44.55 52.14
CA ASP A 797 28.29 -46.00 52.42
C ASP A 797 28.75 -46.86 51.22
N GLY A 798 29.66 -46.34 50.40
CA GLY A 798 30.19 -47.02 49.21
C GLY A 798 29.23 -47.07 48.02
N LYS A 799 28.16 -46.27 48.04
CA LYS A 799 27.25 -46.06 46.91
C LYS A 799 27.37 -44.64 46.40
N ILE A 800 27.31 -44.50 45.08
CA ILE A 800 27.39 -43.21 44.41
C ILE A 800 25.98 -42.67 44.24
N GLN A 801 25.82 -41.40 44.58
CA GLN A 801 24.59 -40.64 44.43
C GLN A 801 24.92 -39.39 43.64
N GLU A 802 24.10 -39.13 42.62
CA GLU A 802 24.26 -38.02 41.70
C GLU A 802 23.16 -37.00 41.96
N PHE A 803 23.51 -35.71 41.90
CA PHE A 803 22.54 -34.64 42.00
C PHE A 803 23.05 -33.38 41.28
N ASP A 804 22.10 -32.61 40.75
CA ASP A 804 22.39 -31.34 40.09
C ASP A 804 22.34 -30.18 41.09
N VAL A 805 23.37 -29.34 41.01
CA VAL A 805 23.41 -28.05 41.72
C VAL A 805 23.61 -26.96 40.69
N SER A 806 22.81 -25.91 40.80
CA SER A 806 22.94 -24.73 39.96
C SER A 806 23.52 -23.56 40.73
N GLY A 807 24.50 -22.86 40.17
CA GLY A 807 25.09 -21.65 40.74
C GLY A 807 24.73 -20.39 39.97
N ILE A 808 24.65 -19.26 40.68
CA ILE A 808 24.54 -17.94 40.06
C ILE A 808 25.11 -16.81 40.92
N VAL A 809 25.67 -15.79 40.26
CA VAL A 809 25.89 -14.46 40.85
C VAL A 809 25.16 -13.44 39.99
N GLN A 810 24.38 -12.56 40.61
CA GLN A 810 23.58 -11.55 39.91
C GLN A 810 23.87 -10.16 40.46
N GLN A 811 23.88 -9.17 39.56
CA GLN A 811 23.74 -7.77 39.93
C GLN A 811 22.93 -6.99 38.90
N PHE A 812 21.89 -6.30 39.35
CA PHE A 812 21.09 -5.42 38.49
C PHE A 812 20.46 -4.27 39.27
N GLU A 813 20.11 -3.20 38.55
CA GLU A 813 19.37 -2.07 39.10
C GLU A 813 17.87 -2.31 38.98
N TYR A 814 17.09 -1.97 40.01
CA TYR A 814 15.63 -2.00 39.97
C TYR A 814 15.04 -0.77 40.63
N GLU A 815 13.90 -0.29 40.13
CA GLU A 815 13.18 0.82 40.72
C GLU A 815 12.31 0.31 41.87
N GLY A 816 12.58 0.79 43.09
CA GLY A 816 11.79 0.46 44.28
C GLY A 816 10.41 1.13 44.24
N THR A 817 9.50 0.68 45.11
CA THR A 817 8.14 1.28 45.24
C THR A 817 8.14 2.76 45.63
N ASN A 818 9.30 3.33 45.98
CA ASN A 818 9.52 4.73 46.30
C ASN A 818 10.11 5.54 45.11
N GLY A 819 10.23 4.95 43.91
CA GLY A 819 10.80 5.58 42.72
C GLY A 819 12.32 5.78 42.76
N GLN A 820 13.01 5.19 43.75
CA GLN A 820 14.48 5.21 43.81
C GLN A 820 15.04 3.96 43.14
N ILE A 821 16.17 4.12 42.45
CA ILE A 821 16.92 3.01 41.87
C ILE A 821 17.74 2.36 42.98
N HIS A 822 17.51 1.07 43.21
CA HIS A 822 18.25 0.23 44.13
C HIS A 822 19.11 -0.75 43.33
N THR A 823 20.28 -1.09 43.85
CA THR A 823 21.09 -2.19 43.30
C THR A 823 20.66 -3.48 44.00
N TYR A 824 20.35 -4.53 43.25
CA TYR A 824 20.23 -5.87 43.79
C TYR A 824 21.52 -6.62 43.51
N THR A 825 22.09 -7.28 44.52
CA THR A 825 23.18 -8.25 44.34
C THR A 825 22.91 -9.49 45.18
N SER A 826 23.08 -10.67 44.59
CA SER A 826 23.08 -11.94 45.31
C SER A 826 24.02 -12.95 44.65
N ALA A 827 24.53 -13.86 45.47
CA ALA A 827 25.11 -15.11 45.04
C ALA A 827 24.21 -16.24 45.56
N SER A 828 23.85 -17.19 44.71
CA SER A 828 22.93 -18.26 45.08
C SER A 828 23.39 -19.62 44.56
N LEU A 829 23.11 -20.65 45.35
CA LEU A 829 23.06 -22.04 44.88
C LEU A 829 21.60 -22.51 44.89
N TYR A 830 21.23 -23.32 43.91
CA TYR A 830 19.94 -23.99 43.83
C TYR A 830 20.15 -25.49 43.69
N ALA A 831 19.60 -26.25 44.62
CA ALA A 831 19.56 -27.71 44.55
C ALA A 831 18.20 -28.13 43.99
N GLU A 832 18.19 -28.88 42.89
CA GLU A 832 17.01 -29.08 42.04
C GLU A 832 15.92 -29.97 42.64
N ASP A 833 16.28 -30.80 43.62
CA ASP A 833 15.33 -31.64 44.34
C ASP A 833 15.57 -31.65 45.86
N THR A 834 14.66 -32.31 46.58
CA THR A 834 14.71 -32.39 48.04
C THR A 834 15.92 -33.16 48.57
N HIS A 835 16.43 -34.14 47.82
CA HIS A 835 17.59 -34.94 48.21
C HIS A 835 18.89 -34.12 48.08
N ALA A 836 19.11 -33.51 46.91
CA ALA A 836 20.21 -32.59 46.65
C ALA A 836 20.25 -31.46 47.69
N CYS A 837 19.08 -30.93 48.03
CA CYS A 837 18.93 -29.90 49.04
C CYS A 837 19.35 -30.37 50.45
N ASP A 838 18.90 -31.56 50.86
CA ASP A 838 19.24 -32.11 52.17
C ASP A 838 20.76 -32.39 52.28
N VAL A 839 21.38 -32.89 51.22
CA VAL A 839 22.84 -33.12 51.14
C VAL A 839 23.60 -31.80 51.24
N LEU A 840 23.29 -30.81 50.39
CA LEU A 840 23.98 -29.51 50.37
C LEU A 840 23.84 -28.75 51.70
N LYS A 841 22.72 -28.94 52.41
CA LYS A 841 22.45 -28.25 53.68
C LYS A 841 23.15 -28.88 54.89
N ASN A 842 23.22 -30.21 54.95
CA ASN A 842 23.69 -30.91 56.13
C ASN A 842 25.15 -31.34 56.01
N ASP A 843 25.62 -31.60 54.79
CA ASP A 843 26.91 -32.26 54.55
C ASP A 843 27.94 -31.34 53.89
N TYR A 844 27.57 -30.09 53.57
CA TYR A 844 28.46 -29.11 52.95
C TYR A 844 28.56 -27.81 53.74
N THR A 845 29.74 -27.19 53.68
CA THR A 845 30.03 -25.83 54.14
C THR A 845 30.20 -24.92 52.92
N ILE A 846 29.38 -23.87 52.82
CA ILE A 846 29.40 -22.94 51.69
C ILE A 846 30.19 -21.66 52.01
N SER A 847 31.02 -21.23 51.07
CA SER A 847 31.72 -19.95 51.10
C SER A 847 31.75 -19.28 49.72
N VAL A 848 31.96 -17.96 49.68
CA VAL A 848 32.21 -17.21 48.43
C VAL A 848 33.58 -16.57 48.51
N MET A 849 34.47 -16.98 47.62
CA MET A 849 35.85 -16.50 47.50
C MET A 849 36.03 -15.67 46.24
N GLY A 850 37.19 -15.06 46.06
CA GLY A 850 37.45 -14.34 44.82
C GLY A 850 38.81 -13.69 44.71
N SER A 851 39.02 -13.06 43.55
CA SER A 851 40.32 -12.49 43.15
C SER A 851 40.62 -11.12 43.79
N ASN A 852 39.90 -10.73 44.85
CA ASN A 852 40.06 -9.46 45.56
C ASN A 852 39.68 -9.62 47.05
N ASP A 853 40.18 -8.72 47.93
CA ASP A 853 39.91 -8.74 49.38
C ASP A 853 38.41 -8.60 49.73
N ALA A 854 37.62 -8.12 48.76
CA ALA A 854 36.20 -7.88 48.89
C ALA A 854 35.35 -9.16 48.75
N ALA A 855 35.74 -10.14 47.93
CA ALA A 855 34.85 -11.26 47.60
C ALA A 855 34.36 -12.07 48.82
N ASN A 856 35.27 -12.39 49.75
CA ASN A 856 34.95 -13.09 51.01
C ASN A 856 34.16 -12.23 52.02
N SER A 857 34.24 -10.90 51.93
CA SER A 857 33.61 -9.98 52.88
C SER A 857 32.29 -9.39 52.38
N TYR A 858 32.04 -9.46 51.07
CA TYR A 858 30.83 -8.95 50.48
C TYR A 858 29.64 -9.84 50.80
N PHE A 859 29.69 -11.14 50.55
CA PHE A 859 28.56 -12.05 50.80
C PHE A 859 28.56 -12.60 52.22
N VAL A 860 27.49 -12.36 52.99
CA VAL A 860 27.37 -12.77 54.40
C VAL A 860 26.04 -13.49 54.66
N ASN A 861 26.00 -14.33 55.70
CA ASN A 861 24.80 -14.98 56.22
C ASN A 861 24.05 -15.85 55.18
N PRO A 862 24.55 -17.05 54.85
CA PRO A 862 23.81 -17.98 53.99
C PRO A 862 22.45 -18.34 54.60
N ALA A 863 21.38 -18.24 53.81
CA ALA A 863 20.03 -18.61 54.23
C ALA A 863 19.37 -19.59 53.24
N PHE A 864 18.98 -20.75 53.76
CA PHE A 864 18.22 -21.74 53.00
C PHE A 864 16.74 -21.37 52.92
N LYS A 865 16.16 -21.47 51.72
CA LYS A 865 14.72 -21.33 51.45
C LYS A 865 14.23 -22.55 50.68
N ASN A 866 13.20 -23.21 51.18
CA ASN A 866 12.60 -24.39 50.55
C ASN A 866 11.65 -23.97 49.43
N ASP A 867 11.80 -24.55 48.24
CA ASP A 867 10.95 -24.28 47.06
C ASP A 867 11.05 -25.43 46.04
N ASN A 868 10.34 -26.56 46.26
CA ASN A 868 10.45 -27.80 45.44
C ASN A 868 11.90 -28.21 45.11
N GLY A 869 12.75 -28.15 46.12
CA GLY A 869 14.21 -28.09 46.07
C GLY A 869 14.67 -27.14 47.19
N CYS A 870 15.87 -26.57 47.12
CA CYS A 870 16.14 -25.36 47.90
C CYS A 870 17.14 -24.38 47.30
N TYR A 871 16.89 -23.12 47.63
CA TYR A 871 17.79 -22.01 47.37
C TYR A 871 18.64 -21.72 48.60
N LEU A 872 19.94 -21.67 48.40
CA LEU A 872 20.86 -21.02 49.31
C LEU A 872 21.14 -19.62 48.77
N ASN A 873 20.60 -18.60 49.43
CA ASN A 873 20.90 -17.22 49.08
C ASN A 873 21.97 -16.66 50.00
N MET A 874 22.97 -16.01 49.40
CA MET A 874 24.00 -15.25 50.07
C MET A 874 23.84 -13.79 49.63
N HIS A 875 23.52 -12.93 50.59
CA HIS A 875 23.30 -11.51 50.34
C HIS A 875 24.51 -10.69 50.78
N PRO A 876 24.79 -9.56 50.12
CA PRO A 876 25.92 -8.75 50.52
C PRO A 876 25.70 -8.07 51.87
N PHE A 877 26.79 -7.73 52.58
CA PHE A 877 26.75 -6.97 53.83
C PHE A 877 26.07 -5.60 53.65
N ASN A 878 26.32 -4.92 52.51
CA ASN A 878 25.60 -3.74 52.08
C ASN A 878 24.84 -4.04 50.78
N GLN A 879 23.51 -4.11 50.84
CA GLN A 879 22.65 -4.43 49.70
C GLN A 879 22.46 -3.25 48.73
N GLU A 880 22.93 -2.05 49.06
CA GLU A 880 22.78 -0.85 48.23
C GLU A 880 24.04 -0.55 47.38
N GLU A 881 25.11 -1.32 47.52
CA GLU A 881 26.37 -1.12 46.80
C GLU A 881 26.62 -2.20 45.74
N ALA A 882 27.08 -1.76 44.57
CA ALA A 882 27.55 -2.65 43.52
C ALA A 882 28.83 -3.40 43.95
N ILE A 883 28.89 -4.72 43.73
CA ILE A 883 30.10 -5.51 44.06
C ILE A 883 31.31 -5.06 43.20
N PRO A 884 32.55 -5.09 43.67
CA PRO A 884 33.71 -4.70 42.86
C PRO A 884 33.92 -5.60 41.63
N ALA A 885 34.63 -5.11 40.62
CA ALA A 885 35.07 -5.96 39.51
C ALA A 885 36.01 -7.07 40.02
N GLY A 886 35.87 -8.29 39.51
CA GLY A 886 36.62 -9.43 39.99
C GLY A 886 35.98 -10.76 39.63
N LEU A 887 36.66 -11.84 40.00
CA LEU A 887 36.13 -13.19 39.93
C LEU A 887 35.56 -13.57 41.30
N TYR A 888 34.32 -14.08 41.34
CA TYR A 888 33.60 -14.51 42.53
C TYR A 888 33.29 -16.00 42.42
N THR A 889 33.93 -16.80 43.24
CA THR A 889 33.82 -18.27 43.26
C THR A 889 32.97 -18.70 44.45
N ILE A 890 31.82 -19.29 44.19
CA ILE A 890 31.02 -20.01 45.18
C ILE A 890 31.59 -21.42 45.32
N GLU A 891 32.00 -21.79 46.53
CA GLU A 891 32.45 -23.14 46.86
C GLU A 891 31.50 -23.72 47.91
N ALA A 892 30.83 -24.83 47.60
CA ALA A 892 30.31 -25.74 48.60
C ALA A 892 31.34 -26.84 48.83
N LYS A 893 32.00 -26.80 49.97
CA LYS A 893 33.00 -27.78 50.39
C LYS A 893 32.33 -28.85 51.24
N PRO A 894 32.47 -30.15 50.92
CA PRO A 894 31.88 -31.20 51.75
C PRO A 894 32.57 -31.24 53.12
N ASN A 895 31.78 -31.51 54.15
CA ASN A 895 32.25 -31.70 55.53
C ASN A 895 33.16 -32.94 55.65
N ARG A 896 33.02 -33.88 54.71
CA ARG A 896 33.84 -35.09 54.56
C ARG A 896 34.38 -35.18 53.13
N LEU A 897 35.65 -34.85 52.95
CA LEU A 897 36.29 -34.77 51.63
C LEU A 897 36.42 -36.13 50.95
N ASP A 898 36.41 -37.23 51.72
CA ASP A 898 36.51 -38.61 51.25
C ASP A 898 35.17 -39.19 50.71
N GLU A 899 34.09 -38.45 50.87
CA GLU A 899 32.71 -38.87 50.58
C GLU A 899 31.94 -37.91 49.66
N GLY A 900 32.51 -36.79 49.23
CA GLY A 900 31.82 -35.85 48.35
C GLY A 900 32.77 -35.02 47.51
N GLU A 901 32.33 -34.65 46.33
CA GLU A 901 33.01 -33.67 45.49
C GLU A 901 32.74 -32.25 45.97
N ARG A 902 33.64 -31.33 45.63
CA ARG A 902 33.38 -29.89 45.84
C ARG A 902 32.47 -29.37 44.74
N VAL A 903 31.45 -28.61 45.12
CA VAL A 903 30.62 -27.87 44.16
C VAL A 903 31.21 -26.48 43.98
N ILE A 904 31.63 -26.15 42.76
CA ILE A 904 32.39 -24.91 42.50
C ILE A 904 31.80 -24.19 41.30
N PHE A 905 31.34 -22.95 41.50
CA PHE A 905 30.92 -22.07 40.42
C PHE A 905 31.60 -20.73 40.52
N SER A 906 32.11 -20.19 39.42
CA SER A 906 32.90 -18.96 39.44
C SER A 906 32.48 -17.97 38.36
N PHE A 907 32.23 -16.74 38.80
CA PHE A 907 31.56 -15.71 38.02
C PHE A 907 32.40 -14.45 37.90
N LYS A 908 32.54 -13.95 36.67
CA LYS A 908 33.24 -12.72 36.32
C LYS A 908 32.26 -11.55 36.34
N LYS A 909 32.53 -10.59 37.21
CA LYS A 909 31.91 -9.26 37.13
C LYS A 909 32.69 -8.32 36.22
#